data_AF-A0AAW0FIM3-F1
#
_entry.id   AF-A0AAW0FIM3-F1
#
_cell.length_a   1.000
_cell.length_b   1.000
_cell.length_c   1.000
_cell.angle_alpha   90.00
_cell.angle_beta   90.00
_cell.angle_gamma   90.00
#
_symmetry.space_group_name_H-M   'P 1'
#
loop_
_entity.id
_entity.type
_entity.pdbx_description
1 polymer ?
#
loop_
_entity_poly.entity_id
_entity_poly.type
_entity_poly.pdbx_seq_one_letter_code
_entity_poly.pdbx_strand_id
1 'polypeptide(L)'
;MAWRELSILEWLQHLLDEKVTAANAEHDPTRSAPFAERVLSILTRAWPSMSKGPMEAIVELLQQKTCIPTSMGLRSPQEAYFQTAHVFSDLPIVTFPSGTAVKGTLEKVLQTLGVRKHVDLQIVFNRMIKTGDWSTSDLVKYLVAVQSTLSPDELERLRLTSAFPKEASSTADTGKVSRFKASDLYEPLDSFRALGLPLLDWGTKAKWRNNSDEAKFLYNLGLRRIPPMDVLLGLASGSDPKVRGLALRYYLDNANTKYTNYSPLTYANMAFVPAVKDKQLCMAKPTEVFSNPAWSELGFAVTQSNLTREDLTKLCIKDHPPTSMLVKLLQTTPPLEGRQARACFEAMSGRISDFSSSELKTLAETPFVPIERSSEKSTSTQLLQPNRCYFKGQSNAQVHSKLFTFVDFGPGNIFLSACGTKHEPSVEEIAKILLDDPRRFYQLADGRDNYLIELRNIAINRRLISSGTSTRLKRSPILLGSRRVKQVKKDSKSTSLDLDDEDNWDLEYDLLRPNQIVVADDTNAYQHFGDVIFAAPQEDILEDFYIELGSPRLSRLVKDKFKTGPEARGSRKAHDIRSLILERLPLFLHEHSHSKTKVPYSWLNNEQNFVVRTFGKITVVKTLSFGQTSATKSQDASAVATQDGRGPIQLWLAGNDIIDMYEVSTSICRHLFDSPKASDALLFMTILSTDLRALKRRGYNVDRILRKQKAERQAAEDAVREREQQMALVSRSSDATPGAPPVPSKDTRPDQLTADTLPDLTGERSTGRPTSMIRGSLDTWRRRLTGQRGNSPPSASDASGSSSPANQDNSPAVSRGRSPQPGVTPWSAIAANIDTAVKACREEKKDKIHNRSRMQMVKEALNEGYCDISGRSGTLTLLGEMGNMKVFAAQDVPNAESVMTTKKESIARFIHVARALMGVYGLPPTSVHIYVDTAGEVIAFNRNASLFLNLRFFEQWHDDEVRNGQLSKAYISWYFTLAHEIAHNLVQPHNSEHEFYFSSICEQYLPSFSHLLATVS
;
A
#
# COMPACT_ATOMS: atom_id res chain seq x y z
N MET A 1 108.89 23.16 45.68
CA MET A 1 107.43 22.97 45.64
C MET A 1 106.78 24.33 45.65
N ALA A 2 105.78 24.59 44.80
CA ALA A 2 105.03 25.84 44.83
C ALA A 2 103.88 25.72 45.83
N TRP A 3 103.65 26.76 46.63
CA TRP A 3 102.46 26.87 47.47
C TRP A 3 101.24 27.12 46.57
N ARG A 4 100.13 26.43 46.84
CA ARG A 4 98.82 26.71 46.22
C ARG A 4 97.88 27.32 47.26
N GLU A 5 96.89 28.08 46.79
CA GLU A 5 95.81 28.56 47.64
C GLU A 5 95.01 27.37 48.21
N LEU A 6 94.69 27.43 49.51
CA LEU A 6 93.90 26.41 50.19
C LEU A 6 92.42 26.61 49.84
N SER A 7 91.80 25.64 49.17
CA SER A 7 90.37 25.74 48.86
C SER A 7 89.50 25.59 50.11
N ILE A 8 88.29 26.16 50.08
CA ILE A 8 87.31 26.05 51.18
C ILE A 8 86.93 24.59 51.46
N LEU A 9 86.93 23.72 50.44
CA LEU A 9 86.68 22.29 50.59
C LEU A 9 87.82 21.60 51.35
N GLU A 10 89.07 21.85 50.98
CA GLU A 10 90.25 21.30 51.69
C GLU A 10 90.35 21.84 53.12
N TRP A 11 90.06 23.12 53.33
CA TRP A 11 89.96 23.74 54.65
C TRP A 11 88.90 23.07 55.52
N LEU A 12 87.70 22.81 54.98
CA LEU A 12 86.63 22.14 55.70
C LEU A 12 86.96 20.67 55.99
N GLN A 13 87.55 19.95 55.04
CA GLN A 13 88.03 18.58 55.24
C GLN A 13 89.06 18.51 56.37
N HIS A 14 90.00 19.46 56.41
CA HIS A 14 90.98 19.55 57.50
C HIS A 14 90.34 19.82 58.86
N LEU A 15 89.34 20.73 58.93
CA LEU A 15 88.59 20.98 60.17
C LEU A 15 87.71 19.80 60.64
N LEU A 16 87.39 18.86 59.75
CA LEU A 16 86.60 17.66 60.05
C LEU A 16 87.47 16.40 60.22
N ASP A 17 88.80 16.50 60.13
CA ASP A 17 89.73 15.40 60.40
C ASP A 17 89.66 15.00 61.89
N GLU A 18 89.57 13.70 62.16
CA GLU A 18 89.51 13.14 63.51
C GLU A 18 90.71 13.57 64.37
N LYS A 19 91.89 13.73 63.77
CA LYS A 19 93.10 14.17 64.48
C LYS A 19 93.05 15.63 64.89
N VAL A 20 92.33 16.46 64.12
CA VAL A 20 92.18 17.91 64.38
C VAL A 20 91.07 18.14 65.41
N THR A 21 89.93 17.49 65.22
CA THR A 21 88.77 17.56 66.13
C THR A 21 89.05 16.94 67.51
N ALA A 22 89.84 15.87 67.59
CA ALA A 22 90.26 15.30 68.88
C ALA A 22 91.27 16.18 69.66
N ALA A 23 91.99 17.09 69.00
CA ALA A 23 93.03 17.89 69.63
C ALA A 23 92.48 19.03 70.52
N ASN A 24 91.35 19.64 70.15
CA ASN A 24 90.65 20.62 70.99
C ASN A 24 89.14 20.64 70.68
N ALA A 25 88.32 20.27 71.66
CA ALA A 25 86.86 20.26 71.53
C ALA A 25 86.24 21.67 71.32
N GLU A 26 86.93 22.76 71.70
CA GLU A 26 86.47 24.13 71.42
C GLU A 26 86.55 24.49 69.92
N HIS A 27 87.36 23.76 69.15
CA HIS A 27 87.55 23.94 67.71
C HIS A 27 86.99 22.77 66.88
N ASP A 28 86.15 21.93 67.49
CA ASP A 28 85.38 20.90 66.80
C ASP A 28 84.00 21.46 66.40
N PRO A 29 83.69 21.61 65.09
CA PRO A 29 82.42 22.17 64.64
C PRO A 29 81.22 21.22 64.87
N THR A 30 81.46 20.01 65.38
CA THR A 30 80.41 19.04 65.75
C THR A 30 80.12 19.00 67.25
N ARG A 31 80.94 19.69 68.07
CA ARG A 31 80.83 19.75 69.55
C ARG A 31 80.75 21.17 70.12
N SER A 32 81.38 22.14 69.47
CA SER A 32 81.42 23.55 69.87
C SER A 32 80.45 24.40 69.02
N ALA A 33 79.30 24.77 69.59
CA ALA A 33 78.29 25.57 68.88
C ALA A 33 78.82 26.96 68.41
N PRO A 34 79.64 27.70 69.19
CA PRO A 34 80.26 28.95 68.72
C PRO A 34 81.24 28.74 67.55
N PHE A 35 81.95 27.60 67.52
CA PHE A 35 82.85 27.30 66.41
C PHE A 35 82.11 26.80 65.17
N ALA A 36 81.06 26.00 65.35
CA ALA A 36 80.14 25.59 64.28
C ALA A 36 79.52 26.81 63.58
N GLU A 37 79.05 27.80 64.35
CA GLU A 37 78.57 29.08 63.84
C GLU A 37 79.63 29.82 63.00
N ARG A 38 80.87 29.86 63.50
CA ARG A 38 82.00 30.50 62.80
C ARG A 38 82.32 29.81 61.48
N VAL A 39 82.29 28.48 61.44
CA VAL A 39 82.49 27.69 60.21
C VAL A 39 81.35 27.94 59.21
N LEU A 40 80.09 27.86 59.64
CA LEU A 40 78.92 28.15 58.81
C LEU A 40 78.91 29.60 58.27
N SER A 41 79.42 30.56 59.04
CA SER A 41 79.58 31.96 58.62
C SER A 41 80.66 32.14 57.54
N ILE A 42 81.75 31.36 57.60
CA ILE A 42 82.79 31.35 56.56
C ILE A 42 82.21 30.74 55.27
N LEU A 43 81.55 29.58 55.38
CA LEU A 43 80.88 28.93 54.24
C LEU A 43 79.84 29.84 53.59
N THR A 44 79.03 30.53 54.39
CA THR A 44 78.01 31.48 53.91
C THR A 44 78.59 32.64 53.10
N ARG A 45 79.74 33.18 53.51
CA ARG A 45 80.40 34.28 52.77
C ARG A 45 80.99 33.82 51.45
N ALA A 46 81.52 32.60 51.40
CA ALA A 46 82.11 32.05 50.18
C ALA A 46 81.08 31.45 49.21
N TRP A 47 79.93 30.99 49.70
CA TRP A 47 78.91 30.30 48.91
C TRP A 47 78.59 30.94 47.55
N PRO A 48 78.39 32.28 47.43
CA PRO A 48 78.02 32.90 46.16
C PRO A 48 79.10 32.81 45.05
N SER A 49 80.37 32.59 45.39
CA SER A 49 81.48 32.48 44.44
C SER A 49 81.94 31.03 44.19
N MET A 50 81.30 30.04 44.80
CA MET A 50 81.63 28.62 44.62
C MET A 50 80.93 28.02 43.40
N SER A 51 81.60 27.06 42.75
CA SER A 51 81.00 26.23 41.70
C SER A 51 80.24 25.02 42.28
N LYS A 52 79.38 24.40 41.47
CA LYS A 52 78.44 23.37 41.92
C LYS A 52 79.11 22.13 42.54
N GLY A 53 80.20 21.63 41.97
CA GLY A 53 80.89 20.43 42.48
C GLY A 53 81.43 20.59 43.91
N PRO A 54 82.20 21.65 44.21
CA PRO A 54 82.61 21.95 45.59
C PRO A 54 81.44 22.18 46.56
N MET A 55 80.31 22.75 46.11
CA MET A 55 79.11 22.84 46.96
C MET A 55 78.55 21.46 47.31
N GLU A 56 78.41 20.57 46.32
CA GLU A 56 77.91 19.21 46.50
C GLU A 56 78.79 18.41 47.48
N ALA A 57 80.12 18.50 47.33
CA ALA A 57 81.07 17.87 48.26
C ALA A 57 80.99 18.43 49.70
N ILE A 58 80.75 19.73 49.87
CA ILE A 58 80.55 20.33 51.21
C ILE A 58 79.23 19.87 51.84
N VAL A 59 78.16 19.74 51.05
CA VAL A 59 76.89 19.17 51.52
C VAL A 59 77.10 17.73 52.00
N GLU A 60 77.76 16.90 51.20
CA GLU A 60 78.05 15.50 51.57
C GLU A 60 78.85 15.38 52.89
N LEU A 61 79.88 16.22 53.08
CA LEU A 61 80.68 16.25 54.30
C LEU A 61 79.91 16.66 55.57
N LEU A 62 78.93 17.58 55.45
CA LEU A 62 78.24 18.18 56.60
C LEU A 62 76.86 17.60 56.88
N GLN A 63 76.17 17.03 55.89
CA GLN A 63 74.77 16.61 56.01
C GLN A 63 74.52 15.59 57.14
N GLN A 64 75.51 14.76 57.45
CA GLN A 64 75.46 13.74 58.51
C GLN A 64 76.17 14.14 59.81
N LYS A 65 76.73 15.36 59.90
CA LYS A 65 77.49 15.84 61.07
C LYS A 65 76.60 16.72 61.94
N THR A 66 76.75 16.65 63.27
CA THR A 66 76.00 17.47 64.24
C THR A 66 76.53 18.91 64.31
N CYS A 67 76.43 19.65 63.21
CA CYS A 67 77.09 20.95 63.01
C CYS A 67 76.15 22.16 63.01
N ILE A 68 74.84 21.99 63.20
CA ILE A 68 73.87 23.10 63.21
C ILE A 68 73.49 23.48 64.65
N PRO A 69 73.76 24.71 65.12
CA PRO A 69 73.27 25.19 66.42
C PRO A 69 71.75 25.33 66.45
N THR A 70 71.09 24.73 67.44
CA THR A 70 69.63 24.80 67.64
C THR A 70 69.26 25.08 69.11
N SER A 71 67.98 25.39 69.33
CA SER A 71 67.35 25.48 70.66
C SER A 71 67.53 24.23 71.54
N MET A 72 67.87 23.07 70.94
CA MET A 72 68.08 21.79 71.62
C MET A 72 69.53 21.29 71.46
N GLY A 73 70.49 22.21 71.37
CA GLY A 73 71.92 21.92 71.17
C GLY A 73 72.31 21.74 69.71
N LEU A 74 73.46 21.14 69.46
CA LEU A 74 73.94 20.86 68.10
C LEU A 74 73.16 19.68 67.49
N ARG A 75 72.73 19.84 66.23
CA ARG A 75 71.97 18.84 65.46
C ARG A 75 72.56 18.67 64.06
N SER A 76 72.23 17.55 63.41
CA SER A 76 72.50 17.40 61.97
C SER A 76 71.60 18.35 61.16
N PRO A 77 72.02 18.78 59.96
CA PRO A 77 71.16 19.58 59.09
C PRO A 77 69.76 19.00 58.90
N GLN A 78 69.63 17.68 58.75
CA GLN A 78 68.33 17.01 58.53
C GLN A 78 67.44 16.95 59.79
N GLU A 79 68.00 17.10 61.00
CA GLU A 79 67.26 17.17 62.27
C GLU A 79 66.89 18.60 62.70
N ALA A 80 67.46 19.62 62.05
CA ALA A 80 67.27 21.02 62.38
C ALA A 80 66.17 21.68 61.54
N TYR A 81 65.47 22.63 62.15
CA TYR A 81 64.33 23.32 61.56
C TYR A 81 64.50 24.85 61.56
N PHE A 82 64.07 25.53 60.50
CA PHE A 82 63.96 26.99 60.50
C PHE A 82 62.85 27.45 61.45
N GLN A 83 62.94 28.70 61.94
CA GLN A 83 61.95 29.30 62.85
C GLN A 83 60.52 29.34 62.25
N THR A 84 60.39 29.30 60.92
CA THR A 84 59.10 29.17 60.21
C THR A 84 58.39 27.84 60.45
N ALA A 85 59.10 26.80 60.87
CA ALA A 85 58.54 25.48 61.16
C ALA A 85 58.07 25.32 62.61
N HIS A 86 57.98 26.40 63.40
CA HIS A 86 57.66 26.37 64.84
C HIS A 86 56.17 26.02 65.09
N VAL A 87 55.84 24.75 64.92
CA VAL A 87 54.52 24.15 65.17
C VAL A 87 54.44 23.54 66.57
N PHE A 88 55.54 22.94 67.00
CA PHE A 88 55.68 22.29 68.30
C PHE A 88 56.88 22.89 69.04
N SER A 89 56.74 23.12 70.34
CA SER A 89 57.73 23.79 71.19
C SER A 89 58.99 22.95 71.48
N ASP A 90 58.97 21.67 71.14
CA ASP A 90 60.02 20.67 71.35
C ASP A 90 60.80 20.33 70.06
N LEU A 91 60.78 21.22 69.06
CA LEU A 91 61.57 21.07 67.84
C LEU A 91 62.95 21.72 67.97
N PRO A 92 64.01 21.13 67.39
CA PRO A 92 65.32 21.77 67.28
C PRO A 92 65.31 22.93 66.26
N ILE A 93 64.96 24.13 66.71
CA ILE A 93 64.92 25.34 65.87
C ILE A 93 66.32 25.94 65.78
N VAL A 94 66.81 26.23 64.57
CA VAL A 94 68.13 26.85 64.36
C VAL A 94 68.26 28.14 65.17
N THR A 95 69.22 28.16 66.09
CA THR A 95 69.43 29.23 67.06
C THR A 95 70.93 29.39 67.26
N PHE A 96 71.49 30.47 66.71
CA PHE A 96 72.93 30.75 66.74
C PHE A 96 73.35 31.40 68.08
N PRO A 97 74.43 30.94 68.74
CA PRO A 97 74.95 31.53 69.98
C PRO A 97 75.15 33.05 69.97
N SER A 98 75.53 33.65 68.83
CA SER A 98 75.68 35.12 68.72
C SER A 98 74.36 35.89 68.62
N GLY A 99 73.22 35.20 68.44
CA GLY A 99 71.95 35.82 68.05
C GLY A 99 71.84 36.18 66.56
N THR A 100 72.76 35.72 65.70
CA THR A 100 72.71 35.98 64.25
C THR A 100 71.40 35.53 63.61
N ALA A 101 70.70 36.47 62.96
CA ALA A 101 69.43 36.21 62.30
C ALA A 101 69.61 35.40 61.01
N VAL A 102 68.88 34.28 60.91
CA VAL A 102 68.93 33.38 59.76
C VAL A 102 68.15 33.95 58.57
N LYS A 103 68.85 34.66 57.67
CA LYS A 103 68.27 35.30 56.47
C LYS A 103 69.22 35.26 55.28
N GLY A 104 68.68 35.45 54.07
CA GLY A 104 69.48 35.69 52.87
C GLY A 104 70.38 34.52 52.49
N THR A 105 71.66 34.76 52.27
CA THR A 105 72.62 33.71 51.88
C THR A 105 72.75 32.62 52.96
N LEU A 106 72.72 32.97 54.25
CA LEU A 106 72.80 32.01 55.35
C LEU A 106 71.63 31.01 55.31
N GLU A 107 70.43 31.51 55.09
CA GLU A 107 69.22 30.68 54.94
C GLU A 107 69.35 29.74 53.73
N LYS A 108 69.87 30.23 52.60
CA LYS A 108 70.12 29.42 51.39
C LYS A 108 71.15 28.31 51.65
N VAL A 109 72.26 28.62 52.33
CA VAL A 109 73.29 27.60 52.68
C VAL A 109 72.68 26.54 53.58
N LEU A 110 72.02 26.93 54.67
CA LEU A 110 71.39 25.98 55.60
C LEU A 110 70.32 25.13 54.91
N GLN A 111 69.51 25.72 54.03
CA GLN A 111 68.53 24.96 53.24
C GLN A 111 69.22 23.96 52.29
N THR A 112 70.36 24.32 51.70
CA THR A 112 71.13 23.43 50.81
C THR A 112 71.82 22.30 51.59
N LEU A 113 72.26 22.55 52.83
CA LEU A 113 72.80 21.53 53.72
C LEU A 113 71.74 20.52 54.21
N GLY A 114 70.46 20.91 54.22
CA GLY A 114 69.33 20.04 54.55
C GLY A 114 68.44 20.50 55.70
N VAL A 115 68.61 21.73 56.22
CA VAL A 115 67.76 22.31 57.27
C VAL A 115 66.32 22.47 56.75
N ARG A 116 65.36 22.00 57.54
CA ARG A 116 63.96 21.82 57.12
C ARG A 116 63.13 23.09 57.33
N LYS A 117 62.34 23.48 56.31
CA LYS A 117 61.44 24.66 56.35
C LYS A 117 60.07 24.40 56.96
N HIS A 118 59.66 23.13 57.00
CA HIS A 118 58.43 22.62 57.61
C HIS A 118 58.72 21.34 58.40
N VAL A 119 57.76 20.92 59.23
CA VAL A 119 57.89 19.67 60.00
C VAL A 119 57.62 18.48 59.09
N ASP A 120 58.37 17.39 59.24
CA ASP A 120 58.15 16.16 58.46
C ASP A 120 56.71 15.67 58.67
N LEU A 121 56.01 15.40 57.56
CA LEU A 121 54.59 15.02 57.58
C LEU A 121 54.32 13.78 58.44
N GLN A 122 55.25 12.82 58.51
CA GLN A 122 55.12 11.65 59.39
C GLN A 122 55.20 12.02 60.87
N ILE A 123 55.98 13.03 61.25
CA ILE A 123 56.03 13.53 62.64
C ILE A 123 54.70 14.21 62.98
N VAL A 124 54.16 15.03 62.07
CA VAL A 124 52.85 15.68 62.22
C VAL A 124 51.72 14.64 62.38
N PHE A 125 51.67 13.63 61.51
CA PHE A 125 50.68 12.56 61.60
C PHE A 125 50.83 11.70 62.85
N ASN A 126 52.05 11.28 63.20
CA ASN A 126 52.29 10.48 64.40
C ASN A 126 51.91 11.21 65.69
N ARG A 127 52.15 12.54 65.76
CA ARG A 127 51.72 13.35 66.91
C ARG A 127 50.21 13.50 66.97
N MET A 128 49.55 13.86 65.86
CA MET A 128 48.08 13.91 65.79
C MET A 128 47.42 12.57 66.20
N ILE A 129 47.99 11.42 65.81
CA ILE A 129 47.46 10.10 66.16
C ILE A 129 47.72 9.73 67.63
N LYS A 130 48.85 10.16 68.22
CA LYS A 130 49.25 9.76 69.59
C LYS A 130 48.74 10.70 70.68
N THR A 131 48.64 12.00 70.43
CA THR A 131 48.27 12.98 71.48
C THR A 131 46.83 13.47 71.35
N GLY A 132 46.25 13.47 70.13
CA GLY A 132 44.84 13.85 69.90
C GLY A 132 44.55 15.35 70.00
N ASP A 133 45.56 16.20 70.23
CA ASP A 133 45.38 17.64 70.51
C ASP A 133 44.90 18.47 69.31
N TRP A 134 44.99 17.93 68.09
CA TRP A 134 44.74 18.63 66.84
C TRP A 134 43.49 18.11 66.13
N SER A 135 42.55 19.01 65.79
CA SER A 135 41.43 18.67 64.94
C SER A 135 41.83 18.59 63.46
N THR A 136 41.00 17.97 62.63
CA THR A 136 41.15 18.01 61.16
C THR A 136 41.29 19.44 60.64
N SER A 137 40.55 20.39 61.20
CA SER A 137 40.62 21.79 60.79
C SER A 137 41.97 22.44 61.12
N ASP A 138 42.64 22.03 62.20
CA ASP A 138 43.92 22.60 62.63
C ASP A 138 45.08 22.00 61.84
N LEU A 139 45.03 20.69 61.56
CA LEU A 139 45.94 20.04 60.61
C LEU A 139 45.90 20.72 59.24
N VAL A 140 44.71 20.97 58.69
CA VAL A 140 44.59 21.53 57.35
C VAL A 140 44.99 23.01 57.31
N LYS A 141 44.67 23.82 58.34
CA LYS A 141 45.22 25.19 58.46
C LYS A 141 46.75 25.18 58.43
N TYR A 142 47.39 24.28 59.16
CA TYR A 142 48.85 24.14 59.13
C TYR A 142 49.37 23.76 57.74
N LEU A 143 48.78 22.74 57.12
CA LEU A 143 49.19 22.28 55.79
C LEU A 143 49.02 23.36 54.70
N VAL A 144 47.99 24.22 54.80
CA VAL A 144 47.83 25.42 53.97
C VAL A 144 48.95 26.42 54.22
N ALA A 145 49.29 26.69 55.50
CA ALA A 145 50.35 27.63 55.86
C ALA A 145 51.74 27.22 55.34
N VAL A 146 52.03 25.91 55.25
CA VAL A 146 53.28 25.38 54.68
C VAL A 146 53.17 24.89 53.23
N GLN A 147 52.02 25.08 52.56
CA GLN A 147 51.77 24.50 51.24
C GLN A 147 52.83 24.91 50.20
N SER A 148 53.36 26.12 50.28
CA SER A 148 54.39 26.64 49.36
C SER A 148 55.80 26.11 49.62
N THR A 149 56.04 25.40 50.73
CA THR A 149 57.35 24.78 51.05
C THR A 149 57.38 23.27 50.85
N LEU A 150 56.22 22.63 50.64
CA LEU A 150 56.13 21.20 50.34
C LEU A 150 56.65 20.89 48.93
N SER A 151 57.40 19.80 48.79
CA SER A 151 57.81 19.27 47.48
C SER A 151 56.64 18.57 46.75
N PRO A 152 56.73 18.36 45.42
CA PRO A 152 55.73 17.60 44.68
C PRO A 152 55.52 16.18 45.22
N ASP A 153 56.61 15.49 45.58
CA ASP A 153 56.59 14.13 46.12
C ASP A 153 55.92 14.08 47.51
N GLU A 154 56.14 15.10 48.35
CA GLU A 154 55.46 15.23 49.64
C GLU A 154 53.95 15.48 49.45
N LEU A 155 53.55 16.27 48.45
CA LEU A 155 52.16 16.54 48.12
C LEU A 155 51.45 15.31 47.55
N GLU A 156 52.12 14.52 46.70
CA GLU A 156 51.60 13.25 46.21
C GLU A 156 51.47 12.22 47.34
N ARG A 157 52.49 12.10 48.19
CA ARG A 157 52.44 11.26 49.40
C ARG A 157 51.28 11.67 50.32
N LEU A 158 51.05 12.97 50.50
CA LEU A 158 49.94 13.51 51.28
C LEU A 158 48.59 13.13 50.68
N ARG A 159 48.43 13.24 49.35
CA ARG A 159 47.23 12.81 48.59
C ARG A 159 46.93 11.32 48.74
N LEU A 160 47.97 10.48 48.82
CA LEU A 160 47.84 9.02 48.99
C LEU A 160 47.71 8.58 50.45
N THR A 161 47.97 9.46 51.43
CA THR A 161 47.97 9.12 52.85
C THR A 161 46.55 9.10 53.43
N SER A 162 46.21 8.04 54.16
CA SER A 162 44.95 7.94 54.90
C SER A 162 45.00 8.76 56.20
N ALA A 163 45.01 10.09 56.06
CA ALA A 163 45.16 11.04 57.17
C ALA A 163 43.83 11.43 57.83
N PHE A 164 42.71 11.35 57.11
CA PHE A 164 41.50 12.09 57.44
C PHE A 164 40.42 11.20 58.09
N PRO A 165 39.85 11.57 59.25
CA PRO A 165 38.74 10.83 59.85
C PRO A 165 37.45 10.99 59.04
N LYS A 166 36.64 9.92 59.00
CA LYS A 166 35.26 9.95 58.50
C LYS A 166 34.33 10.41 59.63
N GLU A 167 33.35 11.25 59.31
CA GLU A 167 32.28 11.62 60.24
C GLU A 167 31.50 10.40 60.72
N ALA A 168 31.46 10.21 62.04
CA ALA A 168 30.81 9.06 62.64
C ALA A 168 29.28 9.20 62.56
N SER A 169 28.63 8.27 61.85
CA SER A 169 27.24 7.93 62.16
C SER A 169 27.20 7.42 63.60
N SER A 170 26.39 8.04 64.45
CA SER A 170 26.22 7.68 65.86
C SER A 170 26.07 6.16 66.04
N THR A 171 26.76 5.61 67.07
CA THR A 171 26.89 4.19 67.45
C THR A 171 27.97 3.35 66.72
N ALA A 172 29.22 3.45 67.20
CA ALA A 172 30.21 2.35 67.11
C ALA A 172 31.27 2.52 68.22
N ASP A 173 31.19 1.68 69.26
CA ASP A 173 31.91 1.87 70.53
C ASP A 173 33.31 1.20 70.53
N THR A 174 34.11 1.50 69.49
CA THR A 174 35.48 0.98 69.35
C THR A 174 36.45 2.14 69.20
N GLY A 175 37.28 2.39 70.21
CA GLY A 175 38.17 3.56 70.36
C GLY A 175 39.36 3.66 69.38
N LYS A 176 39.16 3.34 68.10
CA LYS A 176 40.17 3.44 67.05
C LYS A 176 39.57 4.17 65.84
N VAL A 177 39.86 5.47 65.72
CA VAL A 177 39.33 6.33 64.66
C VAL A 177 39.90 5.88 63.30
N SER A 178 39.06 5.26 62.46
CA SER A 178 39.41 4.89 61.10
C SER A 178 39.67 6.15 60.25
N ARG A 179 40.84 6.20 59.61
CA ARG A 179 41.25 7.29 58.72
C ARG A 179 41.27 6.84 57.26
N PHE A 180 40.97 7.77 56.37
CA PHE A 180 40.76 7.57 54.95
C PHE A 180 41.57 8.61 54.15
N LYS A 181 41.75 8.39 52.85
CA LYS A 181 42.34 9.41 51.97
C LYS A 181 41.30 10.51 51.74
N ALA A 182 41.73 11.73 51.42
CA ALA A 182 40.78 12.78 51.04
C ALA A 182 39.89 12.34 49.87
N SER A 183 40.47 11.61 48.90
CA SER A 183 39.75 11.05 47.74
C SER A 183 38.76 9.91 48.04
N ASP A 184 38.66 9.44 49.27
CA ASP A 184 37.63 8.48 49.72
C ASP A 184 36.44 9.18 50.40
N LEU A 185 36.57 10.48 50.70
CA LEU A 185 35.63 11.27 51.50
C LEU A 185 34.97 12.38 50.67
N TYR A 186 33.81 12.83 51.15
CA TYR A 186 33.06 13.97 50.64
C TYR A 186 33.14 15.17 51.57
N GLU A 187 32.94 16.37 51.04
CA GLU A 187 32.78 17.57 51.88
C GLU A 187 31.57 17.46 52.84
N PRO A 188 31.63 18.00 54.07
CA PRO A 188 30.66 17.72 55.15
C PRO A 188 29.31 18.47 55.03
N LEU A 189 28.70 18.45 53.84
CA LEU A 189 27.42 19.08 53.56
C LEU A 189 26.23 18.27 54.07
N ASP A 190 25.18 18.94 54.55
CA ASP A 190 23.95 18.30 55.04
C ASP A 190 23.24 17.46 53.96
N SER A 191 23.34 17.87 52.69
CA SER A 191 22.83 17.10 51.56
C SER A 191 23.56 15.77 51.38
N PHE A 192 24.88 15.72 51.60
CA PHE A 192 25.65 14.48 51.52
C PHE A 192 25.49 13.63 52.79
N ARG A 193 25.26 14.27 53.95
CA ARG A 193 24.90 13.62 55.23
C ARG A 193 23.58 12.88 55.10
N ALA A 194 22.56 13.52 54.53
CA ALA A 194 21.24 12.94 54.28
C ALA A 194 21.25 11.81 53.22
N LEU A 195 22.28 11.77 52.36
CA LEU A 195 22.52 10.67 51.40
C LEU A 195 23.36 9.52 51.99
N GLY A 196 23.83 9.62 53.23
CA GLY A 196 24.68 8.60 53.88
C GLY A 196 26.09 8.46 53.28
N LEU A 197 26.57 9.48 52.54
CA LEU A 197 27.89 9.48 51.93
C LEU A 197 29.01 9.56 53.00
N PRO A 198 30.21 9.01 52.76
CA PRO A 198 31.31 9.08 53.71
C PRO A 198 31.88 10.51 53.76
N LEU A 199 31.51 11.28 54.79
CA LEU A 199 31.93 12.68 54.94
C LEU A 199 33.25 12.82 55.68
N LEU A 200 33.99 13.88 55.37
CA LEU A 200 35.13 14.34 56.16
C LEU A 200 34.66 14.85 57.54
N ASP A 201 35.17 14.29 58.63
CA ASP A 201 35.01 14.90 59.95
C ASP A 201 35.88 16.15 60.05
N TRP A 202 35.26 17.32 59.90
CA TRP A 202 35.89 18.63 60.01
C TRP A 202 36.04 19.11 61.47
N GLY A 203 35.40 18.42 62.42
CA GLY A 203 35.33 18.78 63.83
C GLY A 203 34.23 19.79 64.16
N THR A 204 33.78 19.78 65.43
CA THR A 204 32.64 20.59 65.90
C THR A 204 32.97 22.06 66.16
N LYS A 205 34.25 22.42 66.30
CA LYS A 205 34.70 23.78 66.65
C LYS A 205 34.78 24.73 65.44
N ALA A 206 34.83 24.21 64.22
CA ALA A 206 35.02 24.99 63.00
C ALA A 206 33.90 24.72 61.99
N LYS A 207 33.33 25.76 61.39
CA LYS A 207 32.33 25.61 60.32
C LYS A 207 33.02 25.41 58.97
N TRP A 208 32.60 24.40 58.21
CA TRP A 208 33.06 24.19 56.83
C TRP A 208 32.71 25.40 55.95
N ARG A 209 33.64 25.83 55.10
CA ARG A 209 33.47 26.89 54.11
C ARG A 209 34.05 26.42 52.78
N ASN A 210 33.19 26.08 51.83
CA ASN A 210 33.57 25.46 50.56
C ASN A 210 34.52 26.30 49.66
N ASN A 211 34.69 27.59 49.97
CA ASN A 211 35.53 28.55 49.25
C ASN A 211 36.81 28.98 50.01
N SER A 212 37.06 28.45 51.21
CA SER A 212 38.27 28.75 51.98
C SER A 212 39.51 28.07 51.38
N ASP A 213 40.69 28.52 51.78
CA ASP A 213 41.94 27.96 51.26
C ASP A 213 42.18 26.53 51.77
N GLU A 214 41.67 26.20 52.97
CA GLU A 214 41.60 24.83 53.48
C GLU A 214 40.75 23.91 52.60
N ALA A 215 39.59 24.39 52.16
CA ALA A 215 38.72 23.62 51.27
C ALA A 215 39.36 23.43 49.89
N LYS A 216 39.95 24.48 49.31
CA LYS A 216 40.71 24.40 48.04
C LYS A 216 41.86 23.40 48.13
N PHE A 217 42.60 23.42 49.24
CA PHE A 217 43.70 22.49 49.49
C PHE A 217 43.21 21.03 49.58
N LEU A 218 42.13 20.78 50.33
CA LEU A 218 41.52 19.45 50.41
C LEU A 218 40.98 18.96 49.07
N TYR A 219 40.42 19.83 48.22
CA TYR A 219 40.03 19.45 46.85
C TYR A 219 41.24 19.06 45.99
N ASN A 220 42.39 19.73 46.16
CA ASN A 220 43.64 19.36 45.50
C ASN A 220 44.15 17.97 45.96
N LEU A 221 43.98 17.65 47.24
CA LEU A 221 44.18 16.29 47.78
C LEU A 221 43.10 15.29 47.34
N GLY A 222 42.07 15.73 46.61
CA GLY A 222 41.04 14.88 46.00
C GLY A 222 39.71 14.77 46.74
N LEU A 223 39.48 15.58 47.79
CA LEU A 223 38.19 15.59 48.52
C LEU A 223 37.01 15.78 47.55
N ARG A 224 36.04 14.86 47.62
CA ARG A 224 34.95 14.80 46.63
C ARG A 224 33.89 15.85 46.88
N ARG A 225 33.65 16.68 45.86
CA ARG A 225 32.60 17.73 45.84
C ARG A 225 31.30 17.28 45.18
N ILE A 226 31.34 16.15 44.47
CA ILE A 226 30.23 15.64 43.66
C ILE A 226 30.28 14.10 43.77
N PRO A 227 29.18 13.41 44.14
CA PRO A 227 29.11 11.95 44.05
C PRO A 227 29.19 11.50 42.59
N PRO A 228 30.05 10.52 42.24
CA PRO A 228 30.02 9.90 40.91
C PRO A 228 28.62 9.36 40.59
N MET A 229 28.25 9.40 39.32
CA MET A 229 26.90 9.06 38.88
C MET A 229 26.51 7.62 39.25
N ASP A 230 27.43 6.66 39.17
CA ASP A 230 27.22 5.27 39.60
C ASP A 230 26.84 5.16 41.08
N VAL A 231 27.50 5.96 41.94
CA VAL A 231 27.21 5.99 43.39
C VAL A 231 25.84 6.61 43.63
N LEU A 232 25.53 7.71 42.95
CA LEU A 232 24.27 8.43 43.14
C LEU A 232 23.07 7.63 42.64
N LEU A 233 23.16 7.01 41.46
CA LEU A 233 22.09 6.17 40.90
C LEU A 233 22.01 4.81 41.60
N GLY A 234 23.13 4.30 42.15
CA GLY A 234 23.14 3.18 43.08
C GLY A 234 22.35 3.47 44.36
N LEU A 235 22.51 4.67 44.95
CA LEU A 235 21.67 5.11 46.08
C LEU A 235 20.20 5.31 45.66
N ALA A 236 19.94 5.85 44.47
CA ALA A 236 18.58 6.04 43.93
C ALA A 236 17.85 4.72 43.60
N SER A 237 18.58 3.63 43.41
CA SER A 237 18.05 2.26 43.22
C SER A 237 18.16 1.37 44.46
N GLY A 238 18.66 1.89 45.59
CA GLY A 238 18.87 1.16 46.84
C GLY A 238 17.59 0.74 47.56
N SER A 239 17.70 0.08 48.71
CA SER A 239 16.54 -0.41 49.48
C SER A 239 15.83 0.69 50.28
N ASP A 240 16.56 1.65 50.85
CA ASP A 240 16.03 2.72 51.71
C ASP A 240 15.18 3.73 50.90
N PRO A 241 13.86 3.86 51.16
CA PRO A 241 13.00 4.78 50.43
C PRO A 241 13.36 6.26 50.59
N LYS A 242 13.90 6.68 51.73
CA LYS A 242 14.27 8.08 52.00
C LYS A 242 15.53 8.45 51.23
N VAL A 243 16.57 7.61 51.33
CA VAL A 243 17.83 7.82 50.60
C VAL A 243 17.61 7.74 49.09
N ARG A 244 16.78 6.81 48.60
CA ARG A 244 16.38 6.75 47.18
C ARG A 244 15.82 8.09 46.68
N GLY A 245 14.81 8.61 47.37
CA GLY A 245 14.13 9.86 46.99
C GLY A 245 15.07 11.06 46.99
N LEU A 246 15.93 11.18 48.01
CA LEU A 246 16.94 12.23 48.11
C LEU A 246 18.01 12.11 47.01
N ALA A 247 18.46 10.90 46.69
CA ALA A 247 19.48 10.66 45.66
C ALA A 247 18.96 11.01 44.27
N LEU A 248 17.73 10.58 43.94
CA LEU A 248 17.06 10.95 42.70
C LEU A 248 16.83 12.47 42.61
N ARG A 249 16.37 13.11 43.69
CA ARG A 249 16.16 14.56 43.71
C ARG A 249 17.47 15.32 43.49
N TYR A 250 18.56 14.91 44.16
CA TYR A 250 19.88 15.50 43.97
C TYR A 250 20.40 15.31 42.53
N TYR A 251 20.13 14.17 41.88
CA TYR A 251 20.40 14.00 40.45
C TYR A 251 19.62 15.04 39.62
N LEU A 252 18.29 15.11 39.78
CA LEU A 252 17.40 15.98 39.01
C LEU A 252 17.72 17.48 39.16
N ASP A 253 18.12 17.93 40.35
CA ASP A 253 18.55 19.32 40.59
C ASP A 253 19.91 19.66 39.96
N ASN A 254 20.74 18.66 39.67
CA ASN A 254 22.11 18.85 39.19
C ASN A 254 22.35 18.25 37.79
N ALA A 255 21.31 17.72 37.13
CA ALA A 255 21.39 17.00 35.87
C ALA A 255 22.12 17.82 34.80
N ASN A 256 21.64 19.04 34.57
CA ASN A 256 22.12 19.93 33.51
C ASN A 256 23.47 20.60 33.81
N THR A 257 24.03 20.44 35.02
CA THR A 257 25.24 21.16 35.46
C THR A 257 26.39 20.24 35.88
N LYS A 258 26.10 19.13 36.57
CA LYS A 258 27.09 18.16 37.08
C LYS A 258 27.04 16.81 36.35
N TYR A 259 25.94 16.50 35.66
CA TYR A 259 25.63 15.16 35.14
C TYR A 259 25.19 15.16 33.68
N THR A 260 25.72 16.09 32.88
CA THR A 260 25.36 16.30 31.47
C THR A 260 25.55 15.07 30.57
N ASN A 261 26.39 14.11 30.98
CA ASN A 261 26.76 12.93 30.21
C ASN A 261 25.93 11.69 30.59
N TYR A 262 24.77 11.87 31.23
CA TYR A 262 23.86 10.78 31.54
C TYR A 262 23.35 10.10 30.25
N SER A 263 23.26 8.77 30.28
CA SER A 263 22.63 7.97 29.24
C SER A 263 21.81 6.86 29.90
N PRO A 264 20.53 6.68 29.52
CA PRO A 264 19.68 5.64 30.10
C PRO A 264 20.16 4.21 29.75
N LEU A 265 20.98 4.06 28.70
CA LEU A 265 21.54 2.76 28.32
C LEU A 265 22.65 2.29 29.28
N THR A 266 23.49 3.21 29.78
CA THR A 266 24.56 2.89 30.75
C THR A 266 23.98 2.34 32.05
N TYR A 267 22.82 2.86 32.47
CA TYR A 267 22.15 2.49 33.72
C TYR A 267 20.89 1.65 33.52
N ALA A 268 20.75 0.99 32.36
CA ALA A 268 19.54 0.23 31.99
C ALA A 268 19.19 -0.90 32.98
N ASN A 269 20.15 -1.38 33.77
CA ASN A 269 19.93 -2.42 34.78
C ASN A 269 19.52 -1.87 36.16
N MET A 270 19.61 -0.55 36.40
CA MET A 270 19.27 0.06 37.69
C MET A 270 17.81 0.52 37.71
N ALA A 271 17.04 0.07 38.70
CA ALA A 271 15.66 0.48 38.91
C ALA A 271 15.60 1.71 39.85
N PHE A 272 15.73 2.92 39.29
CA PHE A 272 15.74 4.19 40.04
C PHE A 272 14.68 5.20 39.60
N VAL A 273 13.82 4.87 38.63
CA VAL A 273 12.75 5.76 38.17
C VAL A 273 11.44 5.42 38.90
N PRO A 274 10.81 6.36 39.64
CA PRO A 274 9.51 6.15 40.27
C PRO A 274 8.42 5.91 39.22
N ALA A 275 7.79 4.74 39.30
CA ALA A 275 6.82 4.26 38.33
C ALA A 275 5.56 3.69 39.00
N VAL A 276 4.54 3.47 38.17
CA VAL A 276 3.34 2.72 38.47
C VAL A 276 3.26 1.58 37.46
N LYS A 277 3.09 0.35 37.94
CA LYS A 277 2.83 -0.82 37.11
C LYS A 277 1.72 -1.64 37.77
N ASP A 278 0.73 -2.08 37.01
CA ASP A 278 -0.40 -2.88 37.51
C ASP A 278 -1.11 -2.21 38.71
N LYS A 279 -1.20 -0.87 38.68
CA LYS A 279 -1.71 0.02 39.75
C LYS A 279 -0.91 0.02 41.06
N GLN A 280 0.25 -0.64 41.10
CA GLN A 280 1.17 -0.64 42.24
C GLN A 280 2.33 0.34 42.03
N LEU A 281 2.80 0.97 43.10
CA LEU A 281 3.98 1.83 43.07
C LEU A 281 5.25 0.96 43.04
N CYS A 282 6.14 1.22 42.09
CA CYS A 282 7.41 0.51 41.96
C CYS A 282 8.56 1.46 41.55
N MET A 283 9.78 0.98 41.66
CA MET A 283 10.93 1.58 40.97
C MET A 283 11.14 0.80 39.67
N ALA A 284 11.19 1.48 38.55
CA ALA A 284 11.43 0.90 37.23
C ALA A 284 12.82 1.31 36.70
N LYS A 285 13.32 0.55 35.74
CA LYS A 285 14.51 0.91 34.95
C LYS A 285 14.13 1.98 33.92
N PRO A 286 15.06 2.89 33.54
CA PRO A 286 14.77 3.94 32.56
C PRO A 286 14.39 3.42 31.17
N THR A 287 14.71 2.16 30.84
CA THR A 287 14.36 1.51 29.57
C THR A 287 13.04 0.73 29.59
N GLU A 288 12.41 0.55 30.76
CA GLU A 288 11.19 -0.26 30.95
C GLU A 288 9.97 0.60 31.39
N VAL A 289 10.12 1.92 31.45
CA VAL A 289 9.11 2.88 31.90
C VAL A 289 8.87 3.97 30.85
N PHE A 290 7.62 4.43 30.74
CA PHE A 290 7.20 5.40 29.72
C PHE A 290 6.43 6.58 30.32
N SER A 291 6.48 7.76 29.69
CA SER A 291 5.78 8.95 30.22
C SER A 291 4.27 9.00 29.92
N ASN A 292 3.82 8.38 28.83
CA ASN A 292 2.40 8.41 28.45
C ASN A 292 1.59 7.36 29.24
N PRO A 293 0.56 7.78 30.01
CA PRO A 293 -0.21 6.87 30.85
C PRO A 293 -1.03 5.83 30.06
N ALA A 294 -1.30 6.05 28.77
CA ALA A 294 -2.06 5.11 27.94
C ALA A 294 -1.42 3.69 27.88
N TRP A 295 -0.08 3.61 27.96
CA TRP A 295 0.63 2.32 27.96
C TRP A 295 0.39 1.47 29.22
N SER A 296 -0.16 2.05 30.29
CA SER A 296 -0.49 1.31 31.52
C SER A 296 -1.61 0.29 31.33
N GLU A 297 -2.56 0.53 30.40
CA GLU A 297 -3.62 -0.42 30.06
C GLU A 297 -3.08 -1.68 29.36
N LEU A 298 -1.85 -1.60 28.82
CA LEU A 298 -1.15 -2.69 28.15
C LEU A 298 -0.07 -3.34 29.05
N GLY A 299 -0.10 -3.05 30.36
CA GLY A 299 0.80 -3.65 31.35
C GLY A 299 2.23 -3.10 31.35
N PHE A 300 2.51 -2.03 30.62
CA PHE A 300 3.80 -1.34 30.72
C PHE A 300 3.85 -0.46 31.98
N ALA A 301 5.05 -0.30 32.54
CA ALA A 301 5.24 0.65 33.64
C ALA A 301 5.17 2.09 33.09
N VAL A 302 4.45 2.97 33.79
CA VAL A 302 4.37 4.39 33.46
C VAL A 302 4.91 5.24 34.61
N THR A 303 5.46 6.41 34.33
CA THR A 303 6.06 7.25 35.37
C THR A 303 5.04 7.77 36.38
N GLN A 304 5.43 7.93 37.64
CA GLN A 304 4.59 8.52 38.67
C GLN A 304 4.28 10.00 38.38
N SER A 305 3.07 10.44 38.72
CA SER A 305 2.58 11.80 38.49
C SER A 305 3.24 12.91 39.33
N ASN A 306 4.18 12.54 40.20
CA ASN A 306 5.02 13.47 40.98
C ASN A 306 6.27 13.94 40.22
N LEU A 307 6.63 13.30 39.10
CA LEU A 307 7.72 13.73 38.23
C LEU A 307 7.24 14.81 37.25
N THR A 308 7.98 15.92 37.16
CA THR A 308 7.65 16.99 36.21
C THR A 308 8.12 16.62 34.79
N ARG A 309 7.60 17.32 33.76
CA ARG A 309 8.10 17.16 32.37
C ARG A 309 9.61 17.43 32.24
N GLU A 310 10.15 18.33 33.07
CA GLU A 310 11.59 18.61 33.11
C GLU A 310 12.36 17.41 33.67
N ASP A 311 11.85 16.75 34.70
CA ASP A 311 12.46 15.54 35.28
C ASP A 311 12.45 14.37 34.31
N LEU A 312 11.33 14.16 33.59
CA LEU A 312 11.23 13.15 32.54
C LEU A 312 12.26 13.37 31.43
N THR A 313 12.51 14.63 31.06
CA THR A 313 13.52 15.02 30.07
C THR A 313 14.93 14.72 30.59
N LYS A 314 15.25 15.09 31.84
CA LYS A 314 16.54 14.82 32.51
C LYS A 314 16.82 13.33 32.73
N LEU A 315 15.78 12.52 32.84
CA LEU A 315 15.87 11.05 32.94
C LEU A 315 15.86 10.35 31.58
N CYS A 316 15.66 11.10 30.49
CA CYS A 316 15.52 10.63 29.11
C CYS A 316 14.44 9.54 28.96
N ILE A 317 13.33 9.68 29.68
CA ILE A 317 12.20 8.76 29.59
C ILE A 317 11.52 8.90 28.22
N LYS A 318 11.28 7.78 27.56
CA LYS A 318 10.56 7.75 26.28
C LYS A 318 9.07 7.85 26.51
N ASP A 319 8.34 8.49 25.59
CA ASP A 319 6.89 8.58 25.72
C ASP A 319 6.18 7.23 25.54
N HIS A 320 6.82 6.31 24.83
CA HIS A 320 6.19 5.08 24.36
C HIS A 320 7.19 3.91 24.21
N PRO A 321 6.71 2.66 24.29
CA PRO A 321 7.53 1.49 24.00
C PRO A 321 8.09 1.50 22.56
N PRO A 322 9.29 0.95 22.32
CA PRO A 322 9.75 0.66 20.96
C PRO A 322 8.84 -0.39 20.31
N THR A 323 8.68 -0.34 18.98
CA THR A 323 7.82 -1.24 18.21
C THR A 323 8.17 -2.72 18.44
N SER A 324 9.45 -3.05 18.61
CA SER A 324 9.91 -4.40 18.95
C SER A 324 9.32 -4.95 20.26
N MET A 325 9.05 -4.10 21.26
CA MET A 325 8.34 -4.51 22.49
C MET A 325 6.84 -4.70 22.24
N LEU A 326 6.24 -3.88 21.36
CA LEU A 326 4.82 -3.99 21.01
C LEU A 326 4.54 -5.24 20.17
N VAL A 327 5.40 -5.57 19.20
CA VAL A 327 5.34 -6.81 18.43
C VAL A 327 5.49 -8.02 19.35
N LYS A 328 6.47 -8.00 20.26
CA LYS A 328 6.66 -9.07 21.25
C LYS A 328 5.45 -9.21 22.20
N LEU A 329 4.83 -8.09 22.60
CA LEU A 329 3.59 -8.11 23.40
C LEU A 329 2.49 -8.85 22.65
N LEU A 330 2.18 -8.47 21.41
CA LEU A 330 1.13 -9.12 20.61
C LEU A 330 1.44 -10.60 20.29
N GLN A 331 2.70 -10.99 20.22
CA GLN A 331 3.11 -12.38 20.01
C GLN A 331 3.04 -13.27 21.26
N THR A 332 3.21 -12.70 22.46
CA THR A 332 3.34 -13.47 23.72
C THR A 332 2.16 -13.31 24.66
N THR A 333 1.53 -12.14 24.66
CA THR A 333 0.41 -11.75 25.52
C THR A 333 -0.61 -10.91 24.71
N PRO A 334 -1.22 -11.47 23.65
CA PRO A 334 -2.23 -10.78 22.86
C PRO A 334 -3.46 -10.41 23.70
N PRO A 335 -4.18 -9.32 23.36
CA PRO A 335 -5.38 -8.92 24.09
C PRO A 335 -6.52 -9.93 23.85
N LEU A 336 -7.09 -10.46 24.94
CA LEU A 336 -8.16 -11.47 24.88
C LEU A 336 -9.56 -10.86 24.95
N GLU A 337 -9.71 -9.70 25.58
CA GLU A 337 -11.00 -9.01 25.72
C GLU A 337 -11.15 -7.89 24.69
N GLY A 338 -12.37 -7.71 24.15
CA GLY A 338 -12.66 -6.67 23.16
C GLY A 338 -12.32 -5.24 23.64
N ARG A 339 -12.48 -4.93 24.93
CA ARG A 339 -12.07 -3.63 25.51
C ARG A 339 -10.55 -3.45 25.49
N GLN A 340 -9.80 -4.45 25.94
CA GLN A 340 -8.34 -4.41 25.96
C GLN A 340 -7.78 -4.32 24.55
N ALA A 341 -8.37 -5.04 23.59
CA ALA A 341 -7.98 -4.97 22.18
C ALA A 341 -8.23 -3.59 21.56
N ARG A 342 -9.36 -2.93 21.86
CA ARG A 342 -9.62 -1.54 21.42
C ARG A 342 -8.52 -0.60 21.89
N ALA A 343 -8.25 -0.56 23.20
CA ALA A 343 -7.19 0.28 23.77
C ALA A 343 -5.80 -0.04 23.17
N CYS A 344 -5.48 -1.33 23.00
CA CYS A 344 -4.23 -1.80 22.41
C CYS A 344 -4.03 -1.29 20.98
N PHE A 345 -5.02 -1.48 20.12
CA PHE A 345 -4.91 -1.10 18.72
C PHE A 345 -5.00 0.42 18.53
N GLU A 346 -5.80 1.12 19.33
CA GLU A 346 -5.89 2.59 19.32
C GLU A 346 -4.58 3.25 19.75
N ALA A 347 -3.91 2.76 20.81
CA ALA A 347 -2.59 3.24 21.23
C ALA A 347 -1.50 3.01 20.15
N MET A 348 -1.68 2.01 19.28
CA MET A 348 -0.78 1.74 18.16
C MET A 348 -1.14 2.52 16.88
N SER A 349 -2.42 2.86 16.66
CA SER A 349 -2.89 3.61 15.49
C SER A 349 -2.17 4.95 15.31
N GLY A 350 -1.89 5.66 16.41
CA GLY A 350 -1.16 6.93 16.38
C GLY A 350 0.33 6.83 16.02
N ARG A 351 0.88 5.61 15.87
CA ARG A 351 2.33 5.34 15.72
C ARG A 351 2.67 4.38 14.58
N ILE A 352 1.77 4.20 13.61
CA ILE A 352 1.97 3.29 12.46
C ILE A 352 3.26 3.62 11.68
N SER A 353 3.64 4.91 11.59
CA SER A 353 4.89 5.39 10.99
C SER A 353 6.16 4.80 11.58
N ASP A 354 6.11 4.36 12.84
CA ASP A 354 7.28 3.90 13.57
C ASP A 354 7.56 2.41 13.33
N PHE A 355 6.58 1.67 12.79
CA PHE A 355 6.71 0.25 12.48
C PHE A 355 7.36 0.04 11.11
N SER A 356 8.36 -0.83 11.06
CA SER A 356 8.93 -1.28 9.79
C SER A 356 7.95 -2.15 9.01
N SER A 357 8.09 -2.18 7.67
CA SER A 357 7.30 -3.06 6.82
C SER A 357 7.48 -4.55 7.14
N SER A 358 8.61 -4.93 7.75
CA SER A 358 8.86 -6.28 8.27
C SER A 358 8.05 -6.59 9.53
N GLU A 359 7.93 -5.63 10.46
CA GLU A 359 7.12 -5.80 11.67
C GLU A 359 5.63 -5.88 11.31
N LEU A 360 5.13 -4.99 10.43
CA LEU A 360 3.74 -5.04 9.97
C LEU A 360 3.39 -6.35 9.24
N LYS A 361 4.29 -6.88 8.41
CA LYS A 361 4.10 -8.22 7.79
C LYS A 361 4.08 -9.34 8.83
N THR A 362 4.95 -9.29 9.82
CA THR A 362 4.99 -10.26 10.92
C THR A 362 3.68 -10.22 11.73
N LEU A 363 3.18 -9.02 12.02
CA LEU A 363 1.91 -8.81 12.70
C LEU A 363 0.71 -9.28 11.87
N ALA A 364 0.71 -9.05 10.55
CA ALA A 364 -0.34 -9.50 9.65
C ALA A 364 -0.60 -11.01 9.74
N GLU A 365 0.45 -11.80 9.99
CA GLU A 365 0.42 -13.26 10.14
C GLU A 365 0.37 -13.73 11.61
N THR A 366 0.44 -12.82 12.60
CA THR A 366 0.39 -13.16 14.03
C THR A 366 -1.07 -13.20 14.51
N PRO A 367 -1.56 -14.30 15.13
CA PRO A 367 -2.92 -14.34 15.66
C PRO A 367 -3.04 -13.52 16.96
N PHE A 368 -3.51 -12.27 16.86
CA PHE A 368 -3.72 -11.40 18.03
C PHE A 368 -5.08 -10.67 18.06
N VAL A 369 -5.92 -10.84 17.03
CA VAL A 369 -7.24 -10.19 16.97
C VAL A 369 -8.28 -11.08 17.65
N PRO A 370 -8.89 -10.68 18.79
CA PRO A 370 -9.88 -11.51 19.48
C PRO A 370 -11.24 -11.48 18.78
N ILE A 371 -11.84 -12.66 18.65
CA ILE A 371 -13.17 -12.87 18.09
C ILE A 371 -13.99 -13.63 19.13
N GLU A 372 -15.09 -13.02 19.56
CA GLU A 372 -16.08 -13.67 20.40
C GLU A 372 -16.97 -14.58 19.54
N ARG A 373 -16.87 -15.90 19.72
CA ARG A 373 -17.83 -16.85 19.16
C ARG A 373 -18.87 -17.22 20.20
N SER A 374 -20.10 -16.77 19.98
CA SER A 374 -21.26 -17.24 20.72
C SER A 374 -21.70 -18.60 20.16
N SER A 375 -21.64 -19.63 20.99
CA SER A 375 -22.33 -20.90 20.80
C SER A 375 -23.33 -21.07 21.94
N GLU A 376 -24.45 -21.74 21.69
CA GLU A 376 -25.58 -21.92 22.64
C GLU A 376 -25.19 -22.51 24.01
N LYS A 377 -23.97 -23.02 24.17
CA LYS A 377 -23.47 -23.63 25.41
C LYS A 377 -22.18 -23.01 25.98
N SER A 378 -21.53 -22.09 25.28
CA SER A 378 -20.32 -21.40 25.75
C SER A 378 -19.89 -20.24 24.83
N THR A 379 -19.54 -19.10 25.40
CA THR A 379 -18.72 -18.08 24.72
C THR A 379 -17.26 -18.51 24.73
N SER A 380 -16.65 -18.59 23.54
CA SER A 380 -15.21 -18.87 23.39
C SER A 380 -14.53 -17.78 22.58
N THR A 381 -13.46 -17.20 23.12
CA THR A 381 -12.63 -16.24 22.40
C THR A 381 -11.63 -16.99 21.52
N GLN A 382 -11.64 -16.73 20.22
CA GLN A 382 -10.61 -17.20 19.30
C GLN A 382 -9.75 -16.02 18.84
N LEU A 383 -8.43 -16.18 18.85
CA LEU A 383 -7.51 -15.23 18.22
C LEU A 383 -7.35 -15.55 16.72
N LEU A 384 -7.36 -14.53 15.88
CA LEU A 384 -7.13 -14.64 14.43
C LEU A 384 -6.07 -13.65 13.96
N GLN A 385 -5.50 -13.96 12.80
CA GLN A 385 -4.55 -13.13 12.07
C GLN A 385 -5.29 -11.92 11.48
N PRO A 386 -4.77 -10.68 11.59
CA PRO A 386 -5.38 -9.50 10.98
C PRO A 386 -5.67 -9.67 9.48
N ASN A 387 -4.78 -10.33 8.73
CA ASN A 387 -4.96 -10.58 7.29
C ASN A 387 -6.09 -11.57 6.91
N ARG A 388 -6.78 -12.17 7.91
CA ARG A 388 -7.99 -12.98 7.74
C ARG A 388 -9.25 -12.32 8.32
N CYS A 389 -9.10 -11.09 8.83
CA CYS A 389 -10.19 -10.27 9.32
C CYS A 389 -10.60 -9.23 8.26
N TYR A 390 -11.87 -8.82 8.35
CA TYR A 390 -12.46 -7.78 7.51
C TYR A 390 -13.14 -6.73 8.39
N PHE A 391 -13.16 -5.46 7.99
CA PHE A 391 -13.87 -4.43 8.74
C PHE A 391 -15.38 -4.48 8.47
N LYS A 392 -16.20 -4.35 9.51
CA LYS A 392 -17.66 -4.26 9.36
C LYS A 392 -18.05 -3.07 8.46
N GLY A 393 -18.53 -3.36 7.25
CA GLY A 393 -19.10 -2.38 6.33
C GLY A 393 -20.57 -2.06 6.65
N GLN A 394 -21.13 -1.06 5.95
CA GLN A 394 -22.57 -0.76 6.01
C GLN A 394 -23.39 -1.79 5.22
N SER A 395 -22.86 -2.26 4.09
CA SER A 395 -23.39 -3.35 3.26
C SER A 395 -22.99 -4.73 3.81
N ASN A 396 -23.62 -5.15 4.91
CA ASN A 396 -23.58 -6.56 5.31
C ASN A 396 -24.39 -7.40 4.31
N ALA A 397 -23.81 -7.71 3.15
CA ALA A 397 -24.30 -8.77 2.28
C ALA A 397 -24.33 -10.06 3.11
N GLN A 398 -25.56 -10.54 3.41
CA GLN A 398 -25.84 -11.52 4.48
C GLN A 398 -25.11 -12.87 4.31
N VAL A 399 -24.59 -13.13 3.11
CA VAL A 399 -23.75 -14.28 2.76
C VAL A 399 -22.34 -14.14 3.32
N HIS A 400 -21.70 -12.98 3.12
CA HIS A 400 -20.30 -12.78 3.52
C HIS A 400 -20.12 -12.84 5.04
N SER A 401 -21.07 -12.32 5.82
CA SER A 401 -20.99 -12.33 7.29
C SER A 401 -21.02 -13.74 7.91
N LYS A 402 -21.48 -14.75 7.16
CA LYS A 402 -21.43 -16.18 7.52
C LYS A 402 -20.14 -16.87 7.05
N LEU A 403 -19.45 -16.32 6.04
CA LEU A 403 -18.24 -16.90 5.41
C LEU A 403 -16.93 -16.30 5.94
N PHE A 404 -16.94 -15.00 6.25
CA PHE A 404 -15.77 -14.21 6.63
C PHE A 404 -15.90 -13.64 8.04
N THR A 405 -14.77 -13.40 8.70
CA THR A 405 -14.76 -12.79 10.04
C THR A 405 -14.73 -11.27 9.94
N PHE A 406 -15.84 -10.62 10.33
CA PHE A 406 -15.93 -9.17 10.39
C PHE A 406 -15.71 -8.62 11.80
N VAL A 407 -14.76 -7.70 11.94
CA VAL A 407 -14.33 -7.10 13.20
C VAL A 407 -14.54 -5.58 13.21
N ASP A 408 -14.63 -5.00 14.41
CA ASP A 408 -14.63 -3.56 14.61
C ASP A 408 -14.08 -3.19 16.00
N PHE A 409 -12.97 -2.46 16.00
CA PHE A 409 -12.28 -1.92 17.17
C PHE A 409 -12.23 -0.38 17.16
N GLY A 410 -13.10 0.30 16.40
CA GLY A 410 -13.16 1.76 16.35
C GLY A 410 -11.86 2.39 15.84
N PRO A 411 -11.27 3.37 16.54
CA PRO A 411 -9.99 4.00 16.16
C PRO A 411 -8.82 3.01 16.00
N GLY A 412 -8.89 1.84 16.65
CA GLY A 412 -7.92 0.76 16.48
C GLY A 412 -7.91 0.11 15.09
N ASN A 413 -8.96 0.32 14.28
CA ASN A 413 -9.05 -0.22 12.93
C ASN A 413 -7.95 0.33 12.01
N ILE A 414 -7.40 1.52 12.27
CA ILE A 414 -6.31 2.11 11.47
C ILE A 414 -5.04 1.25 11.59
N PHE A 415 -4.65 0.85 12.81
CA PHE A 415 -3.55 -0.07 13.04
C PHE A 415 -3.80 -1.46 12.44
N LEU A 416 -5.01 -1.99 12.57
CA LEU A 416 -5.38 -3.28 11.98
C LEU A 416 -5.33 -3.27 10.45
N SER A 417 -5.63 -2.14 9.81
CA SER A 417 -5.50 -1.94 8.36
C SER A 417 -4.04 -1.95 7.93
N ALA A 418 -3.16 -1.27 8.68
CA ALA A 418 -1.71 -1.36 8.49
C ALA A 418 -1.15 -2.79 8.71
N CYS A 419 -1.81 -3.60 9.54
CA CYS A 419 -1.54 -5.02 9.70
C CYS A 419 -2.24 -5.92 8.66
N GLY A 420 -2.87 -5.36 7.62
CA GLY A 420 -3.44 -6.12 6.50
C GLY A 420 -4.89 -6.59 6.67
N THR A 421 -5.62 -6.11 7.67
CA THR A 421 -7.09 -6.26 7.75
C THR A 421 -7.73 -5.47 6.61
N LYS A 422 -8.64 -6.09 5.85
CA LYS A 422 -9.24 -5.49 4.64
C LYS A 422 -10.63 -4.94 4.93
N HIS A 423 -11.17 -4.11 4.04
CA HIS A 423 -12.60 -3.75 4.12
C HIS A 423 -13.49 -4.88 3.60
N GLU A 424 -13.12 -5.51 2.49
CA GLU A 424 -13.93 -6.54 1.82
C GLU A 424 -13.07 -7.73 1.35
N PRO A 425 -13.65 -8.94 1.26
CA PRO A 425 -12.98 -10.11 0.72
C PRO A 425 -12.77 -10.00 -0.78
N SER A 426 -11.55 -10.31 -1.23
CA SER A 426 -11.23 -10.34 -2.65
C SER A 426 -11.87 -11.54 -3.35
N VAL A 427 -12.14 -11.41 -4.65
CA VAL A 427 -12.74 -12.48 -5.47
C VAL A 427 -11.87 -13.75 -5.49
N GLU A 428 -10.55 -13.61 -5.41
CA GLU A 428 -9.60 -14.74 -5.24
C GLU A 428 -9.76 -15.44 -3.87
N GLU A 429 -10.14 -14.73 -2.81
CA GLU A 429 -10.44 -15.31 -1.48
C GLU A 429 -11.81 -15.99 -1.48
N ILE A 430 -12.84 -15.35 -2.04
CA ILE A 430 -14.18 -15.93 -2.22
C ILE A 430 -14.08 -17.24 -3.03
N ALA A 431 -13.39 -17.21 -4.17
CA ALA A 431 -13.16 -18.38 -5.00
C ALA A 431 -12.39 -19.50 -4.29
N LYS A 432 -11.45 -19.17 -3.38
CA LYS A 432 -10.74 -20.17 -2.56
C LYS A 432 -11.65 -20.83 -1.53
N ILE A 433 -12.44 -20.05 -0.77
CA ILE A 433 -13.38 -20.61 0.20
C ILE A 433 -14.43 -21.49 -0.50
N LEU A 434 -14.95 -21.04 -1.64
CA LEU A 434 -15.84 -21.82 -2.50
C LEU A 434 -15.20 -23.16 -2.95
N LEU A 435 -13.92 -23.14 -3.31
CA LEU A 435 -13.18 -24.32 -3.76
C LEU A 435 -12.77 -25.29 -2.64
N ASP A 436 -12.81 -24.86 -1.39
CA ASP A 436 -12.42 -25.67 -0.24
C ASP A 436 -13.62 -26.50 0.29
N ASP A 437 -14.85 -25.95 0.28
CA ASP A 437 -16.09 -26.72 0.47
C ASP A 437 -17.28 -26.10 -0.30
N PRO A 438 -17.54 -26.52 -1.56
CA PRO A 438 -18.60 -25.94 -2.39
C PRO A 438 -20.01 -26.15 -1.81
N ARG A 439 -20.27 -27.30 -1.19
CA ARG A 439 -21.60 -27.65 -0.67
C ARG A 439 -21.92 -26.84 0.59
N ARG A 440 -20.94 -26.64 1.47
CA ARG A 440 -21.08 -25.74 2.61
C ARG A 440 -21.19 -24.28 2.19
N PHE A 441 -20.45 -23.85 1.17
CA PHE A 441 -20.58 -22.49 0.63
C PHE A 441 -22.02 -22.23 0.14
N TYR A 442 -22.61 -23.16 -0.62
CA TYR A 442 -24.00 -23.07 -1.09
C TYR A 442 -25.03 -23.04 0.06
N GLN A 443 -24.81 -23.82 1.12
CA GLN A 443 -25.66 -23.77 2.33
C GLN A 443 -25.55 -22.42 3.06
N LEU A 444 -24.33 -21.88 3.21
CA LEU A 444 -24.11 -20.59 3.87
C LEU A 444 -24.63 -19.40 3.04
N ALA A 445 -24.62 -19.53 1.71
CA ALA A 445 -25.23 -18.58 0.80
C ALA A 445 -26.77 -18.49 0.94
N ASP A 446 -27.44 -19.39 1.67
CA ASP A 446 -28.90 -19.37 1.84
C ASP A 446 -29.67 -19.62 0.53
N GLY A 447 -29.13 -20.52 -0.31
CA GLY A 447 -29.81 -21.04 -1.51
C GLY A 447 -29.33 -20.47 -2.86
N ARG A 448 -30.12 -20.74 -3.89
CA ARG A 448 -29.76 -20.56 -5.31
C ARG A 448 -29.33 -19.14 -5.66
N ASP A 449 -30.15 -18.14 -5.37
CA ASP A 449 -30.00 -16.83 -6.01
C ASP A 449 -28.78 -16.08 -5.46
N ASN A 450 -28.55 -16.16 -4.15
CA ASN A 450 -27.35 -15.68 -3.49
C ASN A 450 -26.08 -16.41 -3.96
N TYR A 451 -26.14 -17.73 -4.15
CA TYR A 451 -25.00 -18.47 -4.73
C TYR A 451 -24.69 -18.04 -6.16
N LEU A 452 -25.71 -17.71 -6.95
CA LEU A 452 -25.53 -17.14 -8.29
C LEU A 452 -24.97 -15.71 -8.24
N ILE A 453 -25.27 -14.90 -7.23
CA ILE A 453 -24.60 -13.59 -7.03
C ILE A 453 -23.09 -13.77 -6.86
N GLU A 454 -22.65 -14.71 -6.02
CA GLU A 454 -21.21 -15.00 -5.84
C GLU A 454 -20.57 -15.55 -7.12
N LEU A 455 -21.24 -16.47 -7.85
CA LEU A 455 -20.74 -16.95 -9.13
C LEU A 455 -20.67 -15.85 -10.21
N ARG A 456 -21.60 -14.89 -10.22
CA ARG A 456 -21.52 -13.70 -11.09
C ARG A 456 -20.31 -12.85 -10.73
N ASN A 457 -20.12 -12.52 -9.45
CA ASN A 457 -18.95 -11.76 -9.00
C ASN A 457 -17.63 -12.41 -9.45
N ILE A 458 -17.51 -13.74 -9.26
CA ILE A 458 -16.38 -14.54 -9.74
C ILE A 458 -16.23 -14.48 -11.28
N ALA A 459 -17.33 -14.57 -12.04
CA ALA A 459 -17.32 -14.53 -13.51
C ALA A 459 -16.92 -13.16 -14.08
N ILE A 460 -17.41 -12.07 -13.49
CA ILE A 460 -17.10 -10.67 -13.83
C ILE A 460 -15.61 -10.43 -13.58
N ASN A 461 -15.17 -10.69 -12.35
CA ASN A 461 -13.82 -10.40 -11.88
C ASN A 461 -12.81 -11.53 -12.16
N ARG A 462 -13.13 -12.46 -13.08
CA ARG A 462 -12.30 -13.66 -13.36
C ARG A 462 -10.86 -13.39 -13.76
N ARG A 463 -10.57 -12.18 -14.27
CA ARG A 463 -9.20 -11.72 -14.60
C ARG A 463 -8.31 -11.50 -13.36
N LEU A 464 -8.91 -11.30 -12.19
CA LEU A 464 -8.21 -11.14 -10.91
C LEU A 464 -7.89 -12.49 -10.23
N ILE A 465 -8.42 -13.59 -10.76
CA ILE A 465 -8.24 -14.95 -10.21
C ILE A 465 -6.89 -15.51 -10.68
N SER A 466 -6.12 -16.09 -9.75
CA SER A 466 -4.82 -16.65 -10.08
C SER A 466 -4.94 -17.90 -10.97
N SER A 467 -3.91 -18.17 -11.78
CA SER A 467 -3.89 -19.34 -12.69
C SER A 467 -4.04 -20.68 -11.96
N GLY A 468 -3.52 -20.77 -10.73
CA GLY A 468 -3.70 -21.93 -9.85
C GLY A 468 -5.15 -22.10 -9.39
N THR A 469 -5.78 -21.02 -8.92
CA THR A 469 -7.21 -21.02 -8.52
C THR A 469 -8.10 -21.32 -9.72
N SER A 470 -7.89 -20.67 -10.87
CA SER A 470 -8.60 -20.95 -12.12
C SER A 470 -8.50 -22.44 -12.53
N THR A 471 -7.32 -23.04 -12.42
CA THR A 471 -7.14 -24.49 -12.71
C THR A 471 -7.93 -25.40 -11.76
N ARG A 472 -8.11 -24.99 -10.48
CA ARG A 472 -9.01 -25.68 -9.53
C ARG A 472 -10.50 -25.50 -9.92
N LEU A 473 -10.92 -24.29 -10.30
CA LEU A 473 -12.30 -24.00 -10.74
C LEU A 473 -12.71 -24.94 -11.89
N LYS A 474 -11.84 -25.16 -12.88
CA LYS A 474 -12.08 -26.04 -14.04
C LYS A 474 -12.28 -27.54 -13.70
N ARG A 475 -11.96 -27.97 -12.48
CA ARG A 475 -11.97 -29.39 -12.07
C ARG A 475 -12.94 -29.69 -10.92
N SER A 476 -13.46 -28.66 -10.25
CA SER A 476 -14.20 -28.80 -8.99
C SER A 476 -15.72 -28.72 -9.23
N PRO A 477 -16.54 -29.41 -8.41
CA PRO A 477 -18.00 -29.33 -8.51
C PRO A 477 -18.52 -28.05 -7.84
N ILE A 478 -18.36 -26.92 -8.53
CA ILE A 478 -18.71 -25.57 -8.03
C ILE A 478 -19.78 -24.87 -8.88
N LEU A 479 -20.08 -25.38 -10.06
CA LEU A 479 -21.01 -24.72 -10.97
C LEU A 479 -22.43 -25.23 -10.72
N LEU A 480 -23.38 -24.30 -10.63
CA LEU A 480 -24.77 -24.63 -10.36
C LEU A 480 -25.44 -25.05 -11.68
N GLY A 481 -25.63 -26.35 -11.87
CA GLY A 481 -26.41 -26.88 -12.98
C GLY A 481 -27.90 -26.92 -12.64
N SER A 482 -28.76 -26.80 -13.65
CA SER A 482 -30.21 -27.02 -13.52
C SER A 482 -30.71 -28.06 -14.52
N ARG A 483 -31.59 -28.97 -14.09
CA ARG A 483 -32.22 -30.01 -14.93
C ARG A 483 -33.73 -29.92 -14.79
N ARG A 484 -34.47 -30.12 -15.89
CA ARG A 484 -35.94 -30.19 -15.85
C ARG A 484 -36.39 -31.54 -15.30
N VAL A 485 -37.33 -31.54 -14.36
CA VAL A 485 -37.94 -32.75 -13.80
C VAL A 485 -39.45 -32.64 -13.93
N LYS A 486 -40.12 -33.70 -14.40
CA LYS A 486 -41.58 -33.69 -14.48
C LYS A 486 -42.17 -33.73 -13.08
N GLN A 487 -43.12 -32.84 -12.79
CA GLN A 487 -43.87 -32.94 -11.55
C GLN A 487 -44.62 -34.27 -11.46
N VAL A 488 -44.41 -34.98 -10.36
CA VAL A 488 -45.19 -36.18 -10.03
C VAL A 488 -46.56 -35.73 -9.56
N LYS A 489 -47.57 -35.82 -10.44
CA LYS A 489 -48.98 -35.55 -10.10
C LYS A 489 -49.39 -36.47 -8.95
N LYS A 490 -49.51 -35.93 -7.73
CA LYS A 490 -50.27 -36.55 -6.64
C LYS A 490 -51.74 -36.58 -7.05
N ASP A 491 -52.44 -37.68 -6.77
CA ASP A 491 -53.82 -37.91 -7.23
C ASP A 491 -54.80 -36.79 -6.86
N SER A 492 -55.08 -35.90 -7.81
CA SER A 492 -56.24 -35.02 -7.81
C SER A 492 -56.94 -35.11 -9.16
N LYS A 493 -58.15 -35.68 -9.17
CA LYS A 493 -59.00 -35.73 -10.38
C LYS A 493 -59.53 -34.34 -10.71
N SER A 494 -58.87 -33.63 -11.63
CA SER A 494 -59.48 -32.52 -12.37
C SER A 494 -59.50 -32.86 -13.86
N THR A 495 -60.68 -33.20 -14.37
CA THR A 495 -60.89 -33.50 -15.79
C THR A 495 -60.97 -32.18 -16.58
N SER A 496 -59.82 -31.68 -17.02
CA SER A 496 -59.71 -30.67 -18.07
C SER A 496 -58.67 -31.14 -19.08
N LEU A 497 -59.15 -31.76 -20.15
CA LEU A 497 -58.38 -31.87 -21.39
C LEU A 497 -58.32 -30.47 -22.03
N ASP A 498 -57.29 -30.25 -22.85
CA ASP A 498 -57.15 -29.10 -23.79
C ASP A 498 -56.61 -27.75 -23.26
N LEU A 499 -55.65 -27.76 -22.31
CA LEU A 499 -54.65 -26.68 -22.17
C LEU A 499 -53.26 -27.24 -21.79
N ASP A 500 -52.32 -27.12 -22.74
CA ASP A 500 -50.85 -27.17 -22.69
C ASP A 500 -50.13 -27.99 -21.60
N ASP A 501 -49.60 -29.15 -22.00
CA ASP A 501 -48.66 -30.01 -21.22
C ASP A 501 -47.24 -29.38 -21.05
N GLU A 502 -46.98 -28.16 -21.53
CA GLU A 502 -45.64 -27.53 -21.51
C GLU A 502 -45.23 -26.94 -20.14
N ASP A 503 -46.16 -26.58 -19.26
CA ASP A 503 -45.87 -25.82 -18.02
C ASP A 503 -45.56 -26.69 -16.78
N ASN A 504 -45.61 -28.02 -16.88
CA ASN A 504 -45.62 -28.92 -15.72
C ASN A 504 -44.22 -29.45 -15.28
N TRP A 505 -43.18 -28.61 -15.41
CA TRP A 505 -41.77 -28.94 -15.13
C TRP A 505 -41.19 -28.17 -13.93
N ASP A 506 -40.64 -28.90 -12.96
CA ASP A 506 -39.79 -28.33 -11.90
C ASP A 506 -38.33 -28.27 -12.35
N LEU A 507 -37.50 -27.51 -11.62
CA LEU A 507 -36.05 -27.44 -11.80
C LEU A 507 -35.31 -28.07 -10.61
N GLU A 508 -34.51 -29.10 -10.90
CA GLU A 508 -33.55 -29.71 -9.98
C GLU A 508 -32.20 -29.01 -10.10
N TYR A 509 -31.57 -28.67 -8.97
CA TYR A 509 -30.27 -28.02 -8.93
C TYR A 509 -29.24 -28.90 -8.23
N ASP A 510 -28.01 -28.97 -8.75
CA ASP A 510 -26.85 -29.57 -8.07
C ASP A 510 -25.56 -28.82 -8.42
N LEU A 511 -24.54 -28.98 -7.58
CA LEU A 511 -23.20 -28.46 -7.83
C LEU A 511 -22.36 -29.48 -8.58
N LEU A 512 -22.01 -29.13 -9.81
CA LEU A 512 -21.42 -30.01 -10.80
C LEU A 512 -20.12 -29.43 -11.37
N ARG A 513 -19.30 -30.31 -11.97
CA ARG A 513 -18.09 -29.88 -12.68
C ARG A 513 -18.47 -29.26 -14.03
N PRO A 514 -17.66 -28.36 -14.61
CA PRO A 514 -17.95 -27.75 -15.91
C PRO A 514 -18.24 -28.78 -17.02
N ASN A 515 -17.48 -29.88 -17.06
CA ASN A 515 -17.66 -30.95 -18.04
C ASN A 515 -18.91 -31.85 -17.81
N GLN A 516 -19.74 -31.55 -16.81
CA GLN A 516 -21.02 -32.22 -16.52
C GLN A 516 -22.23 -31.30 -16.78
N ILE A 517 -22.00 -30.04 -17.16
CA ILE A 517 -23.03 -29.04 -17.46
C ILE A 517 -22.93 -28.66 -18.95
N VAL A 518 -24.06 -28.40 -19.60
CA VAL A 518 -24.11 -27.84 -20.95
C VAL A 518 -24.52 -26.36 -20.93
N VAL A 519 -24.04 -25.57 -21.89
CA VAL A 519 -24.67 -24.28 -22.21
C VAL A 519 -25.76 -24.51 -23.26
N ALA A 520 -26.97 -24.05 -22.97
CA ALA A 520 -28.18 -24.33 -23.75
C ALA A 520 -28.35 -23.36 -24.95
N ASP A 521 -27.35 -23.34 -25.84
CA ASP A 521 -27.29 -22.44 -27.01
C ASP A 521 -28.27 -22.79 -28.16
N ASP A 522 -28.98 -23.92 -28.05
CA ASP A 522 -30.09 -24.30 -28.93
C ASP A 522 -31.33 -24.60 -28.08
N THR A 523 -32.29 -23.66 -28.10
CA THR A 523 -33.55 -23.74 -27.35
C THR A 523 -34.39 -24.97 -27.72
N ASN A 524 -34.41 -25.34 -29.00
CA ASN A 524 -35.19 -26.49 -29.47
C ASN A 524 -34.56 -27.81 -29.02
N ALA A 525 -33.23 -27.92 -29.08
CA ALA A 525 -32.51 -29.04 -28.49
C ALA A 525 -32.75 -29.11 -26.97
N TYR A 526 -32.76 -27.95 -26.28
CA TYR A 526 -32.95 -27.91 -24.83
C TYR A 526 -34.38 -28.31 -24.40
N GLN A 527 -35.41 -27.96 -25.17
CA GLN A 527 -36.78 -28.47 -24.94
C GLN A 527 -36.84 -30.01 -24.98
N HIS A 528 -36.10 -30.64 -25.91
CA HIS A 528 -36.12 -32.10 -26.10
C HIS A 528 -35.28 -32.89 -25.10
N PHE A 529 -34.18 -32.31 -24.60
CA PHE A 529 -33.18 -33.02 -23.78
C PHE A 529 -32.96 -32.42 -22.38
N GLY A 530 -33.61 -31.31 -22.03
CA GLY A 530 -33.47 -30.66 -20.72
C GLY A 530 -33.91 -31.53 -19.54
N ASP A 531 -34.59 -32.65 -19.80
CA ASP A 531 -34.96 -33.69 -18.84
C ASP A 531 -33.82 -34.66 -18.50
N VAL A 532 -32.77 -34.74 -19.33
CA VAL A 532 -31.66 -35.70 -19.20
C VAL A 532 -30.28 -35.06 -19.01
N ILE A 533 -30.19 -33.73 -19.05
CA ILE A 533 -28.94 -32.97 -18.85
C ILE A 533 -29.11 -31.84 -17.83
N PHE A 534 -28.00 -31.49 -17.18
CA PHE A 534 -27.90 -30.24 -16.43
C PHE A 534 -27.40 -29.13 -17.37
N ALA A 535 -28.13 -28.02 -17.41
CA ALA A 535 -27.77 -26.82 -18.15
C ALA A 535 -27.31 -25.69 -17.21
N ALA A 536 -26.46 -24.83 -17.74
CA ALA A 536 -26.03 -23.59 -17.09
C ALA A 536 -27.22 -22.62 -16.89
N PRO A 537 -27.14 -21.67 -15.94
CA PRO A 537 -28.06 -20.54 -15.87
C PRO A 537 -28.04 -19.74 -17.17
N GLN A 538 -29.21 -19.33 -17.68
CA GLN A 538 -29.37 -18.67 -19.00
C GLN A 538 -29.00 -17.17 -19.00
N GLU A 539 -27.87 -16.86 -18.36
CA GLU A 539 -27.32 -15.50 -18.20
C GLU A 539 -25.97 -15.44 -18.91
N ASP A 540 -25.78 -14.48 -19.80
CA ASP A 540 -24.71 -14.55 -20.82
C ASP A 540 -23.31 -14.48 -20.19
N ILE A 541 -23.16 -13.72 -19.09
CA ILE A 541 -21.95 -13.66 -18.24
C ILE A 541 -21.60 -15.05 -17.69
N LEU A 542 -22.60 -15.81 -17.23
CA LEU A 542 -22.41 -17.13 -16.65
C LEU A 542 -22.22 -18.19 -17.74
N GLU A 543 -22.94 -18.12 -18.86
CA GLU A 543 -22.73 -19.02 -20.00
C GLU A 543 -21.29 -18.92 -20.54
N ASP A 544 -20.76 -17.71 -20.74
CA ASP A 544 -19.37 -17.50 -21.15
C ASP A 544 -18.36 -18.00 -20.10
N PHE A 545 -18.60 -17.75 -18.82
CA PHE A 545 -17.74 -18.25 -17.74
C PHE A 545 -17.76 -19.78 -17.67
N TYR A 546 -18.92 -20.40 -17.84
CA TYR A 546 -19.08 -21.86 -17.86
C TYR A 546 -18.34 -22.45 -19.07
N ILE A 547 -18.40 -21.82 -20.25
CA ILE A 547 -17.64 -22.21 -21.44
C ILE A 547 -16.14 -22.08 -21.19
N GLU A 548 -15.67 -20.97 -20.61
CA GLU A 548 -14.25 -20.74 -20.30
C GLU A 548 -13.71 -21.79 -19.30
N LEU A 549 -14.55 -22.22 -18.36
CA LEU A 549 -14.22 -23.29 -17.42
C LEU A 549 -14.26 -24.70 -18.03
N GLY A 550 -14.94 -24.89 -19.16
CA GLY A 550 -14.93 -26.14 -19.95
C GLY A 550 -16.30 -26.76 -20.25
N SER A 551 -17.40 -26.06 -20.01
CA SER A 551 -18.77 -26.54 -20.29
C SER A 551 -19.06 -26.48 -21.79
N PRO A 552 -19.44 -27.59 -22.46
CA PRO A 552 -19.75 -27.59 -23.88
C PRO A 552 -21.11 -26.95 -24.22
N ARG A 553 -21.21 -26.43 -25.44
CA ARG A 553 -22.47 -25.98 -26.05
C ARG A 553 -23.33 -27.15 -26.50
N LEU A 554 -24.63 -27.11 -26.21
CA LEU A 554 -25.60 -28.16 -26.53
C LEU A 554 -25.70 -28.43 -28.04
N SER A 555 -25.65 -27.40 -28.87
CA SER A 555 -25.67 -27.49 -30.34
C SER A 555 -24.57 -28.39 -30.92
N ARG A 556 -23.44 -28.55 -30.22
CA ARG A 556 -22.31 -29.41 -30.63
C ARG A 556 -22.48 -30.88 -30.20
N LEU A 557 -23.37 -31.15 -29.24
CA LEU A 557 -23.58 -32.46 -28.63
C LEU A 557 -24.77 -33.21 -29.26
N VAL A 558 -25.69 -32.48 -29.90
CA VAL A 558 -26.84 -33.03 -30.62
C VAL A 558 -26.50 -33.26 -32.09
N LYS A 559 -26.85 -34.45 -32.59
CA LYS A 559 -26.73 -34.83 -34.01
C LYS A 559 -28.09 -35.19 -34.56
N ASP A 560 -28.49 -34.51 -35.62
CA ASP A 560 -29.73 -34.80 -36.34
C ASP A 560 -29.49 -35.89 -37.39
N LYS A 561 -30.37 -36.89 -37.43
CA LYS A 561 -30.47 -37.88 -38.51
C LYS A 561 -31.87 -37.87 -39.08
N PHE A 562 -31.98 -37.84 -40.40
CA PHE A 562 -33.28 -37.74 -41.09
C PHE A 562 -33.73 -39.12 -41.59
N LYS A 563 -35.00 -39.45 -41.34
CA LYS A 563 -35.67 -40.62 -41.91
C LYS A 563 -36.82 -40.13 -42.79
N THR A 564 -36.97 -40.74 -43.97
CA THR A 564 -38.01 -40.39 -44.94
C THR A 564 -38.86 -41.60 -45.30
N GLY A 565 -40.14 -41.36 -45.56
CA GLY A 565 -41.02 -42.31 -46.26
C GLY A 565 -40.75 -42.34 -47.77
N PRO A 566 -41.60 -43.00 -48.57
CA PRO A 566 -41.44 -43.03 -50.03
C PRO A 566 -41.51 -41.64 -50.66
N GLU A 567 -40.75 -41.42 -51.73
CA GLU A 567 -40.71 -40.15 -52.48
C GLU A 567 -41.97 -39.97 -53.35
N ALA A 568 -42.70 -38.87 -53.16
CA ALA A 568 -43.81 -38.44 -54.01
C ALA A 568 -43.27 -37.66 -55.21
N ARG A 569 -42.79 -38.40 -56.23
CA ARG A 569 -42.25 -37.82 -57.47
C ARG A 569 -43.30 -36.98 -58.20
N GLY A 570 -42.87 -35.84 -58.77
CA GLY A 570 -43.76 -34.92 -59.49
C GLY A 570 -44.70 -34.09 -58.59
N SER A 571 -44.47 -34.07 -57.27
CA SER A 571 -45.28 -33.32 -56.32
C SER A 571 -45.35 -31.82 -56.64
N ARG A 572 -46.56 -31.31 -56.86
CA ARG A 572 -46.83 -29.87 -57.04
C ARG A 572 -46.35 -29.03 -55.85
N LYS A 573 -46.49 -29.53 -54.61
CA LYS A 573 -45.97 -28.89 -53.39
C LYS A 573 -44.47 -28.55 -53.52
N ALA A 574 -43.66 -29.46 -54.08
CA ALA A 574 -42.22 -29.23 -54.23
C ALA A 574 -41.89 -28.13 -55.24
N HIS A 575 -42.61 -28.09 -56.37
CA HIS A 575 -42.45 -27.05 -57.38
C HIS A 575 -42.87 -25.67 -56.87
N ASP A 576 -44.05 -25.58 -56.24
CA ASP A 576 -44.59 -24.33 -55.73
C ASP A 576 -43.68 -23.73 -54.64
N ILE A 577 -43.18 -24.55 -53.71
CA ILE A 577 -42.25 -24.12 -52.66
C ILE A 577 -40.88 -23.72 -53.23
N ARG A 578 -40.34 -24.45 -54.21
CA ARG A 578 -39.08 -24.07 -54.88
C ARG A 578 -39.20 -22.69 -55.53
N SER A 579 -40.29 -22.47 -56.26
CA SER A 579 -40.57 -21.21 -56.94
C SER A 579 -40.76 -20.05 -55.96
N LEU A 580 -41.51 -20.27 -54.86
CA LEU A 580 -41.68 -19.29 -53.79
C LEU A 580 -40.34 -18.91 -53.14
N ILE A 581 -39.51 -19.90 -52.79
CA ILE A 581 -38.19 -19.66 -52.18
C ILE A 581 -37.31 -18.81 -53.10
N LEU A 582 -37.23 -19.15 -54.40
CA LEU A 582 -36.38 -18.41 -55.33
C LEU A 582 -36.93 -17.02 -55.68
N GLU A 583 -38.25 -16.81 -55.70
CA GLU A 583 -38.87 -15.48 -55.83
C GLU A 583 -38.52 -14.58 -54.62
N ARG A 584 -38.47 -15.14 -53.41
CA ARG A 584 -38.42 -14.38 -52.15
C ARG A 584 -37.05 -14.27 -51.51
N LEU A 585 -36.17 -15.24 -51.72
CA LEU A 585 -34.79 -15.21 -51.24
C LEU A 585 -34.02 -13.91 -51.59
N PRO A 586 -34.18 -13.28 -52.77
CA PRO A 586 -33.52 -12.01 -53.10
C PRO A 586 -33.95 -10.84 -52.19
N LEU A 587 -35.21 -10.83 -51.76
CA LEU A 587 -35.73 -9.82 -50.82
C LEU A 587 -35.12 -10.03 -49.43
N PHE A 588 -35.04 -11.28 -48.98
CA PHE A 588 -34.40 -11.65 -47.72
C PHE A 588 -32.91 -11.28 -47.71
N LEU A 589 -32.14 -11.68 -48.73
CA LEU A 589 -30.70 -11.41 -48.82
C LEU A 589 -30.37 -9.91 -48.95
N HIS A 590 -31.29 -9.09 -49.48
CA HIS A 590 -31.11 -7.63 -49.52
C HIS A 590 -31.16 -7.01 -48.12
N GLU A 591 -32.12 -7.41 -47.28
CA GLU A 591 -32.18 -6.96 -45.88
C GLU A 591 -31.05 -7.58 -45.03
N HIS A 592 -30.53 -8.75 -45.44
CA HIS A 592 -29.41 -9.45 -44.80
C HIS A 592 -28.00 -9.08 -45.33
N SER A 593 -27.84 -7.88 -45.90
CA SER A 593 -26.61 -7.41 -46.59
C SER A 593 -25.30 -7.47 -45.78
N HIS A 594 -25.35 -7.65 -44.45
CA HIS A 594 -24.18 -7.72 -43.58
C HIS A 594 -23.63 -9.14 -43.36
N SER A 595 -24.38 -10.18 -43.74
CA SER A 595 -23.99 -11.58 -43.54
C SER A 595 -23.47 -12.21 -44.84
N LYS A 596 -22.25 -12.75 -44.81
CA LYS A 596 -21.68 -13.47 -45.96
C LYS A 596 -22.44 -14.78 -46.18
N THR A 597 -23.00 -14.98 -47.37
CA THR A 597 -23.64 -16.26 -47.71
C THR A 597 -22.60 -17.33 -48.08
N LYS A 598 -22.85 -18.58 -47.67
CA LYS A 598 -22.09 -19.77 -48.08
C LYS A 598 -22.19 -20.03 -49.58
N VAL A 599 -23.37 -19.78 -50.15
CA VAL A 599 -23.68 -19.95 -51.58
C VAL A 599 -24.29 -18.66 -52.14
N PRO A 600 -23.93 -18.23 -53.38
CA PRO A 600 -24.55 -17.09 -54.02
C PRO A 600 -25.91 -17.46 -54.62
N TYR A 601 -26.82 -16.49 -54.71
CA TYR A 601 -28.16 -16.70 -55.31
C TYR A 601 -28.10 -17.29 -56.72
N SER A 602 -27.15 -16.83 -57.55
CA SER A 602 -26.96 -17.33 -58.93
C SER A 602 -26.62 -18.83 -58.98
N TRP A 603 -25.91 -19.36 -57.97
CA TRP A 603 -25.65 -20.78 -57.85
C TRP A 603 -26.91 -21.53 -57.41
N LEU A 604 -27.64 -21.02 -56.42
CA LEU A 604 -28.85 -21.66 -55.88
C LEU A 604 -30.02 -21.67 -56.89
N ASN A 605 -30.12 -20.67 -57.77
CA ASN A 605 -31.18 -20.57 -58.75
C ASN A 605 -31.13 -21.69 -59.83
N ASN A 606 -29.98 -22.34 -60.02
CA ASN A 606 -29.82 -23.48 -60.92
C ASN A 606 -30.60 -24.71 -60.39
N GLU A 607 -31.38 -25.36 -61.26
CA GLU A 607 -32.19 -26.54 -60.94
C GLU A 607 -31.37 -27.73 -60.43
N GLN A 608 -30.11 -27.86 -60.86
CA GLN A 608 -29.20 -28.91 -60.41
C GLN A 608 -28.61 -28.67 -59.02
N ASN A 609 -28.66 -27.42 -58.51
CA ASN A 609 -27.99 -27.03 -57.26
C ASN A 609 -28.96 -26.87 -56.08
N PHE A 610 -30.22 -26.53 -56.34
CA PHE A 610 -31.29 -26.47 -55.34
C PHE A 610 -32.49 -27.30 -55.78
N VAL A 611 -32.65 -28.45 -55.14
CA VAL A 611 -33.66 -29.46 -55.47
C VAL A 611 -34.67 -29.53 -54.33
N VAL A 612 -35.96 -29.43 -54.63
CA VAL A 612 -37.03 -29.63 -53.64
C VAL A 612 -37.72 -30.96 -53.93
N ARG A 613 -37.91 -31.79 -52.91
CA ARG A 613 -38.52 -33.13 -53.00
C ARG A 613 -39.61 -33.28 -51.95
N THR A 614 -40.67 -34.03 -52.26
CA THR A 614 -41.72 -34.37 -51.28
C THR A 614 -41.63 -35.84 -50.93
N PHE A 615 -41.71 -36.17 -49.64
CA PHE A 615 -41.72 -37.54 -49.11
C PHE A 615 -43.01 -37.80 -48.35
N GLY A 616 -43.48 -39.04 -48.30
CA GLY A 616 -44.73 -39.40 -47.64
C GLY A 616 -44.80 -38.97 -46.17
N LYS A 617 -43.68 -39.05 -45.45
CA LYS A 617 -43.46 -38.55 -44.08
C LYS A 617 -41.98 -38.25 -43.88
N ILE A 618 -41.64 -37.29 -43.02
CA ILE A 618 -40.25 -37.01 -42.60
C ILE A 618 -40.19 -37.02 -41.06
N THR A 619 -39.20 -37.74 -40.52
CA THR A 619 -38.96 -37.81 -39.07
C THR A 619 -37.49 -37.44 -38.80
N VAL A 620 -37.27 -36.44 -37.95
CA VAL A 620 -35.97 -36.01 -37.46
C VAL A 620 -35.66 -36.79 -36.18
N VAL A 621 -34.60 -37.58 -36.21
CA VAL A 621 -34.08 -38.33 -35.07
C VAL A 621 -32.91 -37.53 -34.48
N LYS A 622 -33.17 -36.80 -33.40
CA LYS A 622 -32.17 -36.06 -32.64
C LYS A 622 -31.45 -37.00 -31.68
N THR A 623 -30.13 -37.08 -31.77
CA THR A 623 -29.30 -37.91 -30.88
C THR A 623 -28.37 -37.02 -30.08
N LEU A 624 -28.56 -36.98 -28.76
CA LEU A 624 -27.64 -36.36 -27.81
C LEU A 624 -26.60 -37.38 -27.33
N SER A 625 -25.34 -36.96 -27.27
CA SER A 625 -24.25 -37.74 -26.67
C SER A 625 -23.39 -36.83 -25.78
N PHE A 626 -23.54 -36.96 -24.46
CA PHE A 626 -22.83 -36.14 -23.48
C PHE A 626 -22.40 -36.94 -22.24
N GLY A 627 -21.10 -37.16 -22.08
CA GLY A 627 -20.56 -37.96 -20.98
C GLY A 627 -21.08 -39.40 -21.04
N GLN A 628 -21.80 -39.83 -20.00
CA GLN A 628 -22.52 -41.12 -19.95
C GLN A 628 -23.97 -41.01 -20.43
N THR A 629 -24.49 -39.80 -20.64
CA THR A 629 -25.86 -39.57 -21.12
C THR A 629 -25.91 -39.73 -22.64
N SER A 630 -26.59 -40.77 -23.10
CA SER A 630 -27.00 -40.91 -24.50
C SER A 630 -28.52 -40.95 -24.57
N ALA A 631 -29.10 -40.02 -25.32
CA ALA A 631 -30.55 -39.91 -25.47
C ALA A 631 -30.91 -39.73 -26.95
N THR A 632 -32.00 -40.37 -27.38
CA THR A 632 -32.53 -40.22 -28.73
C THR A 632 -34.00 -39.82 -28.63
N LYS A 633 -34.33 -38.67 -29.23
CA LYS A 633 -35.70 -38.15 -29.33
C LYS A 633 -36.03 -38.09 -30.82
N SER A 634 -37.24 -38.46 -31.20
CA SER A 634 -37.69 -38.42 -32.60
C SER A 634 -38.91 -37.53 -32.69
N GLN A 635 -38.88 -36.57 -33.60
CA GLN A 635 -40.00 -35.70 -33.94
C GLN A 635 -40.32 -35.84 -35.42
N ASP A 636 -41.57 -35.65 -35.80
CA ASP A 636 -41.90 -35.44 -37.20
C ASP A 636 -41.54 -34.01 -37.61
N ALA A 637 -41.27 -33.81 -38.89
CA ALA A 637 -40.94 -32.50 -39.45
C ALA A 637 -41.66 -32.30 -40.78
N SER A 638 -42.17 -31.10 -40.99
CA SER A 638 -42.78 -30.67 -42.24
C SER A 638 -41.75 -30.32 -43.32
N ALA A 639 -40.56 -29.84 -42.92
CA ALA A 639 -39.50 -29.44 -43.85
C ALA A 639 -38.07 -29.60 -43.27
N VAL A 640 -37.17 -30.21 -44.05
CA VAL A 640 -35.76 -30.42 -43.70
C VAL A 640 -34.87 -30.13 -44.90
N ALA A 641 -33.82 -29.33 -44.72
CA ALA A 641 -32.79 -29.14 -45.75
C ALA A 641 -31.52 -29.93 -45.42
N THR A 642 -31.01 -30.69 -46.41
CA THR A 642 -29.79 -31.48 -46.31
C THR A 642 -28.87 -31.20 -47.49
N GLN A 643 -27.57 -31.45 -47.30
CA GLN A 643 -26.55 -31.34 -48.34
C GLN A 643 -25.52 -32.46 -48.10
N ASP A 644 -25.26 -33.27 -49.13
CA ASP A 644 -24.26 -34.33 -49.06
C ASP A 644 -22.91 -33.81 -49.56
N GLY A 645 -21.96 -33.60 -48.65
CA GLY A 645 -20.66 -33.01 -48.94
C GLY A 645 -20.75 -31.64 -49.60
N ARG A 646 -20.34 -31.54 -50.87
CA ARG A 646 -20.47 -30.34 -51.73
C ARG A 646 -21.55 -30.50 -52.82
N GLY A 647 -22.43 -31.47 -52.67
CA GLY A 647 -23.55 -31.73 -53.59
C GLY A 647 -24.64 -30.65 -53.52
N PRO A 648 -25.78 -30.86 -54.20
CA PRO A 648 -26.89 -29.92 -54.19
C PRO A 648 -27.52 -29.80 -52.80
N ILE A 649 -28.03 -28.60 -52.50
CA ILE A 649 -28.89 -28.39 -51.33
C ILE A 649 -30.25 -28.99 -51.68
N GLN A 650 -30.68 -29.98 -50.89
CA GLN A 650 -31.97 -30.64 -51.05
C GLN A 650 -32.92 -30.24 -49.93
N LEU A 651 -34.03 -29.60 -50.26
CA LEU A 651 -35.13 -29.36 -49.34
C LEU A 651 -36.15 -30.50 -49.47
N TRP A 652 -36.35 -31.23 -48.38
CA TRP A 652 -37.29 -32.33 -48.27
C TRP A 652 -38.53 -31.83 -47.54
N LEU A 653 -39.71 -32.08 -48.11
CA LEU A 653 -41.02 -31.64 -47.60
C LEU A 653 -41.91 -32.83 -47.25
N ALA A 654 -42.67 -32.73 -46.16
CA ALA A 654 -43.68 -33.71 -45.79
C ALA A 654 -44.91 -33.60 -46.71
N GLY A 655 -45.26 -34.71 -47.34
CA GLY A 655 -46.44 -34.83 -48.20
C GLY A 655 -47.73 -34.90 -47.38
N ASN A 656 -47.69 -35.59 -46.25
CA ASN A 656 -48.81 -35.87 -45.35
C ASN A 656 -49.26 -34.69 -44.47
N ASP A 657 -48.53 -33.58 -44.47
CA ASP A 657 -48.75 -32.47 -43.54
C ASP A 657 -48.81 -31.09 -44.23
N ILE A 658 -49.18 -30.07 -43.45
CA ILE A 658 -49.01 -28.66 -43.79
C ILE A 658 -47.52 -28.32 -43.70
N ILE A 659 -47.02 -27.51 -44.63
CA ILE A 659 -45.61 -27.11 -44.66
C ILE A 659 -45.43 -25.91 -43.73
N ASP A 660 -44.69 -26.09 -42.64
CA ASP A 660 -44.30 -24.98 -41.77
C ASP A 660 -43.16 -24.18 -42.43
N MET A 661 -43.46 -22.92 -42.76
CA MET A 661 -42.49 -21.99 -43.33
C MET A 661 -41.36 -21.67 -42.34
N TYR A 662 -41.58 -21.83 -41.03
CA TYR A 662 -40.52 -21.66 -40.03
C TYR A 662 -39.48 -22.77 -40.10
N GLU A 663 -39.90 -24.03 -40.26
CA GLU A 663 -38.98 -25.15 -40.50
C GLU A 663 -38.26 -25.03 -41.85
N VAL A 664 -38.98 -24.61 -42.91
CA VAL A 664 -38.38 -24.32 -44.23
C VAL A 664 -37.28 -23.27 -44.08
N SER A 665 -37.57 -22.13 -43.46
CA SER A 665 -36.61 -21.05 -43.27
C SER A 665 -35.44 -21.44 -42.37
N THR A 666 -35.70 -22.06 -41.22
CA THR A 666 -34.67 -22.54 -40.29
C THR A 666 -33.72 -23.53 -40.97
N SER A 667 -34.27 -24.47 -41.73
CA SER A 667 -33.50 -25.45 -42.49
C SER A 667 -32.64 -24.80 -43.57
N ILE A 668 -33.18 -23.88 -44.36
CA ILE A 668 -32.44 -23.22 -45.45
C ILE A 668 -31.36 -22.28 -44.89
N CYS A 669 -31.64 -21.51 -43.85
CA CYS A 669 -30.67 -20.59 -43.24
C CYS A 669 -29.39 -21.30 -42.75
N ARG A 670 -29.49 -22.55 -42.26
CA ARG A 670 -28.33 -23.39 -41.89
C ARG A 670 -27.38 -23.68 -43.05
N HIS A 671 -27.89 -23.76 -44.27
CA HIS A 671 -27.08 -23.95 -45.49
C HIS A 671 -26.70 -22.63 -46.18
N LEU A 672 -27.43 -21.54 -45.94
CA LEU A 672 -27.10 -20.22 -46.46
C LEU A 672 -26.02 -19.47 -45.65
N PHE A 673 -25.95 -19.66 -44.33
CA PHE A 673 -25.06 -18.88 -43.44
C PHE A 673 -24.20 -19.77 -42.54
N ASP A 674 -23.02 -19.29 -42.14
CA ASP A 674 -22.14 -20.00 -41.20
C ASP A 674 -22.69 -20.03 -39.77
N SER A 675 -23.38 -18.95 -39.36
CA SER A 675 -23.99 -18.79 -38.03
C SER A 675 -25.43 -18.24 -38.14
N PRO A 676 -26.42 -19.06 -38.56
CA PRO A 676 -27.80 -18.61 -38.68
C PRO A 676 -28.39 -18.28 -37.30
N LYS A 677 -29.06 -17.13 -37.18
CA LYS A 677 -29.78 -16.73 -35.96
C LYS A 677 -31.27 -17.03 -36.09
N ALA A 678 -31.96 -17.17 -34.96
CA ALA A 678 -33.42 -17.34 -34.93
C ALA A 678 -34.16 -16.15 -35.59
N SER A 679 -33.61 -14.94 -35.50
CA SER A 679 -34.07 -13.75 -36.22
C SER A 679 -34.13 -13.94 -37.73
N ASP A 680 -33.17 -14.68 -38.28
CA ASP A 680 -32.97 -14.83 -39.72
C ASP A 680 -34.01 -15.81 -40.27
N ALA A 681 -34.26 -16.88 -39.52
CA ALA A 681 -35.36 -17.82 -39.78
C ALA A 681 -36.73 -17.15 -39.68
N LEU A 682 -36.99 -16.36 -38.63
CA LEU A 682 -38.25 -15.61 -38.44
C LEU A 682 -38.46 -14.55 -39.54
N LEU A 683 -37.41 -13.82 -39.93
CA LEU A 683 -37.47 -12.86 -41.02
C LEU A 683 -37.77 -13.56 -42.35
N PHE A 684 -37.06 -14.64 -42.67
CA PHE A 684 -37.27 -15.35 -43.92
C PHE A 684 -38.65 -16.01 -43.97
N MET A 685 -39.12 -16.61 -42.87
CA MET A 685 -40.48 -17.14 -42.72
C MET A 685 -41.51 -16.04 -42.98
N THR A 686 -41.32 -14.86 -42.40
CA THR A 686 -42.22 -13.72 -42.62
C THR A 686 -42.28 -13.31 -44.09
N ILE A 687 -41.15 -13.35 -44.81
CA ILE A 687 -41.07 -13.00 -46.24
C ILE A 687 -41.69 -14.08 -47.14
N LEU A 688 -41.57 -15.36 -46.78
CA LEU A 688 -42.21 -16.49 -47.48
C LEU A 688 -43.74 -16.48 -47.27
N SER A 689 -44.21 -16.24 -46.05
CA SER A 689 -45.63 -16.27 -45.67
C SER A 689 -46.42 -14.99 -45.99
N THR A 690 -45.76 -13.88 -46.35
CA THR A 690 -46.43 -12.59 -46.67
C THR A 690 -46.49 -12.37 -48.18
N ASP A 691 -47.59 -11.82 -48.71
CA ASP A 691 -47.68 -11.46 -50.14
C ASP A 691 -46.81 -10.26 -50.52
N LEU A 692 -46.41 -10.16 -51.80
CA LEU A 692 -45.54 -9.07 -52.29
C LEU A 692 -46.13 -7.66 -52.11
N ARG A 693 -47.46 -7.50 -52.13
CA ARG A 693 -48.12 -6.18 -51.96
C ARG A 693 -48.09 -5.77 -50.49
N ALA A 694 -48.29 -6.70 -49.55
CA ALA A 694 -48.11 -6.45 -48.13
C ALA A 694 -46.64 -6.20 -47.76
N LEU A 695 -45.67 -6.94 -48.33
CA LEU A 695 -44.25 -6.65 -48.16
C LEU A 695 -43.89 -5.23 -48.67
N LYS A 696 -44.37 -4.84 -49.86
CA LYS A 696 -44.19 -3.49 -50.39
C LYS A 696 -44.80 -2.41 -49.47
N ARG A 697 -45.99 -2.63 -48.92
CA ARG A 697 -46.60 -1.72 -47.91
C ARG A 697 -45.83 -1.68 -46.59
N ARG A 698 -45.11 -2.74 -46.22
CA ARG A 698 -44.22 -2.82 -45.05
C ARG A 698 -42.81 -2.22 -45.31
N GLY A 699 -42.58 -1.60 -46.47
CA GLY A 699 -41.34 -0.88 -46.79
C GLY A 699 -40.28 -1.68 -47.56
N TYR A 700 -40.54 -2.95 -47.91
CA TYR A 700 -39.59 -3.75 -48.68
C TYR A 700 -39.46 -3.22 -50.12
N ASN A 701 -38.22 -3.13 -50.63
CA ASN A 701 -37.89 -2.61 -51.97
C ASN A 701 -38.18 -3.60 -53.12
N VAL A 702 -39.37 -4.22 -53.10
CA VAL A 702 -39.81 -5.31 -53.99
C VAL A 702 -39.58 -4.99 -55.48
N ASP A 703 -40.11 -3.85 -55.96
CA ASP A 703 -40.02 -3.48 -57.38
C ASP A 703 -38.57 -3.30 -57.86
N ARG A 704 -37.69 -2.75 -57.00
CA ARG A 704 -36.28 -2.50 -57.34
C ARG A 704 -35.52 -3.80 -57.50
N ILE A 705 -35.74 -4.74 -56.56
CA ILE A 705 -35.02 -6.02 -56.50
C ILE A 705 -35.48 -6.93 -57.65
N LEU A 706 -36.80 -7.04 -57.90
CA LEU A 706 -37.33 -7.85 -59.00
C LEU A 706 -36.95 -7.29 -60.38
N ARG A 707 -36.93 -5.96 -60.57
CA ARG A 707 -36.44 -5.34 -61.82
C ARG A 707 -34.95 -5.61 -62.05
N LYS A 708 -34.13 -5.50 -61.00
CA LYS A 708 -32.69 -5.81 -61.07
C LYS A 708 -32.46 -7.25 -61.51
N GLN A 709 -33.17 -8.21 -60.91
CA GLN A 709 -33.10 -9.61 -61.32
C GLN A 709 -33.58 -9.88 -62.75
N LYS A 710 -34.64 -9.19 -63.20
CA LYS A 710 -35.11 -9.35 -64.59
C LYS A 710 -34.05 -8.86 -65.59
N ALA A 711 -33.40 -7.73 -65.30
CA ALA A 711 -32.29 -7.21 -66.11
C ALA A 711 -31.06 -8.14 -66.08
N GLU A 712 -30.68 -8.66 -64.91
CA GLU A 712 -29.58 -9.62 -64.77
C GLU A 712 -29.85 -10.95 -65.50
N ARG A 713 -31.11 -11.42 -65.50
CA ARG A 713 -31.51 -12.61 -66.26
C ARG A 713 -31.45 -12.37 -67.76
N GLN A 714 -32.00 -11.25 -68.26
CA GLN A 714 -31.94 -10.91 -69.68
C GLN A 714 -30.48 -10.76 -70.16
N ALA A 715 -29.64 -10.06 -69.40
CA ALA A 715 -28.22 -9.93 -69.73
C ALA A 715 -27.47 -11.28 -69.75
N ALA A 716 -27.86 -12.25 -68.89
CA ALA A 716 -27.29 -13.59 -68.91
C ALA A 716 -27.80 -14.43 -70.10
N GLU A 717 -29.07 -14.31 -70.47
CA GLU A 717 -29.67 -14.97 -71.64
C GLU A 717 -29.08 -14.41 -72.95
N ASP A 718 -28.89 -13.09 -73.04
CA ASP A 718 -28.25 -12.42 -74.17
C ASP A 718 -26.77 -12.81 -74.29
N ALA A 719 -26.02 -12.88 -73.18
CA ALA A 719 -24.62 -13.34 -73.18
C ALA A 719 -24.45 -14.83 -73.54
N VAL A 720 -25.45 -15.68 -73.26
CA VAL A 720 -25.49 -17.06 -73.76
C VAL A 720 -25.78 -17.09 -75.25
N ARG A 721 -26.75 -16.30 -75.73
CA ARG A 721 -27.03 -16.16 -77.17
C ARG A 721 -25.84 -15.64 -77.96
N GLU A 722 -25.10 -14.66 -77.46
CA GLU A 722 -23.88 -14.16 -78.11
C GLU A 722 -22.81 -15.26 -78.22
N ARG A 723 -22.64 -16.08 -77.17
CA ARG A 723 -21.72 -17.24 -77.20
C ARG A 723 -22.19 -18.32 -78.17
N GLU A 724 -23.48 -18.64 -78.21
CA GLU A 724 -24.05 -19.60 -79.17
C GLU A 724 -23.92 -19.10 -80.60
N GLN A 725 -24.14 -17.81 -80.86
CA GLN A 725 -23.91 -17.18 -82.16
C GLN A 725 -22.43 -17.18 -82.56
N GLN A 726 -21.50 -16.93 -81.62
CA GLN A 726 -20.06 -17.04 -81.87
C GLN A 726 -19.63 -18.49 -82.17
N MET A 727 -20.15 -19.50 -81.47
CA MET A 727 -19.88 -20.90 -81.77
C MET A 727 -20.51 -21.37 -83.09
N ALA A 728 -21.67 -20.83 -83.47
CA ALA A 728 -22.31 -21.10 -84.74
C ALA A 728 -21.55 -20.50 -85.95
N LEU A 729 -20.95 -19.31 -85.81
CA LEU A 729 -20.15 -18.69 -86.88
C LEU A 729 -18.83 -19.43 -87.15
N VAL A 730 -18.18 -20.01 -86.13
CA VAL A 730 -16.90 -20.73 -86.28
C VAL A 730 -17.07 -22.09 -86.99
N SER A 731 -18.30 -22.64 -87.01
CA SER A 731 -18.57 -23.99 -87.50
C SER A 731 -18.85 -24.10 -89.02
N ARG A 732 -18.68 -23.02 -89.81
CA ARG A 732 -19.06 -23.00 -91.24
C ARG A 732 -17.99 -22.48 -92.23
N SER A 733 -16.73 -22.38 -91.82
CA SER A 733 -15.62 -22.08 -92.75
C SER A 733 -14.27 -22.57 -92.22
N SER A 734 -13.89 -23.80 -92.57
CA SER A 734 -12.47 -24.20 -92.70
C SER A 734 -12.39 -25.55 -93.41
N ASP A 735 -12.08 -25.49 -94.70
CA ASP A 735 -11.45 -26.59 -95.43
C ASP A 735 -10.38 -25.98 -96.35
N ALA A 736 -9.35 -26.75 -96.71
CA ALA A 736 -8.14 -26.37 -97.47
C ALA A 736 -7.01 -25.56 -96.74
N THR A 737 -6.01 -26.31 -96.29
CA THR A 737 -4.56 -25.98 -96.22
C THR A 737 -3.89 -26.21 -97.60
N PRO A 738 -2.56 -26.05 -97.86
CA PRO A 738 -1.42 -25.54 -97.05
C PRO A 738 -0.39 -24.59 -97.74
N GLY A 739 0.46 -23.94 -96.93
CA GLY A 739 1.86 -23.52 -97.27
C GLY A 739 2.07 -22.22 -98.06
N ALA A 740 3.23 -21.54 -98.05
CA ALA A 740 4.49 -21.66 -97.29
C ALA A 740 5.26 -20.28 -97.33
N PRO A 741 6.48 -20.09 -96.75
CA PRO A 741 6.90 -18.83 -96.11
C PRO A 741 7.67 -17.82 -96.98
N PRO A 742 8.01 -16.64 -96.42
CA PRO A 742 9.44 -16.38 -96.20
C PRO A 742 9.80 -15.81 -94.80
N VAL A 743 11.07 -15.99 -94.42
CA VAL A 743 11.78 -15.43 -93.25
C VAL A 743 13.15 -14.98 -93.78
N PRO A 744 13.59 -13.72 -93.60
CA PRO A 744 14.55 -13.38 -92.52
C PRO A 744 14.36 -11.92 -92.01
N SER A 745 15.07 -11.34 -91.05
CA SER A 745 16.15 -11.75 -90.12
C SER A 745 16.25 -10.70 -89.01
N LYS A 746 16.69 -11.09 -87.80
CA LYS A 746 17.66 -10.26 -87.05
C LYS A 746 18.49 -11.12 -86.08
N ASP A 747 19.76 -11.25 -86.45
CA ASP A 747 20.84 -11.93 -85.75
C ASP A 747 21.26 -11.22 -84.43
N THR A 748 21.83 -11.88 -83.40
CA THR A 748 23.17 -12.52 -83.30
C THR A 748 24.29 -11.46 -83.53
N ARG A 749 25.31 -11.20 -82.68
CA ARG A 749 25.87 -11.68 -81.38
C ARG A 749 26.86 -10.57 -80.85
N PRO A 750 27.87 -10.73 -79.95
CA PRO A 750 28.51 -11.90 -79.28
C PRO A 750 28.53 -11.77 -77.71
N ASP A 751 29.02 -12.67 -76.83
CA ASP A 751 30.26 -13.49 -76.76
C ASP A 751 31.55 -12.63 -76.86
N GLN A 752 32.72 -12.89 -76.25
CA GLN A 752 33.25 -13.93 -75.37
C GLN A 752 34.57 -13.42 -74.70
N LEU A 753 35.31 -14.32 -74.01
CA LEU A 753 36.72 -14.21 -73.54
C LEU A 753 36.93 -13.47 -72.20
N THR A 754 37.72 -13.95 -71.21
CA THR A 754 38.60 -15.15 -71.11
C THR A 754 38.96 -15.46 -69.64
N ALA A 755 39.23 -16.75 -69.32
CA ALA A 755 40.07 -17.27 -68.20
C ALA A 755 39.70 -16.87 -66.74
N ASP A 756 39.98 -17.58 -65.64
CA ASP A 756 40.24 -18.99 -65.26
C ASP A 756 39.96 -19.07 -63.71
N THR A 757 39.97 -20.18 -62.93
CA THR A 757 40.59 -21.52 -63.02
C THR A 757 39.76 -22.58 -62.23
N LEU A 758 40.26 -23.81 -62.13
CA LEU A 758 39.83 -24.93 -61.25
C LEU A 758 40.36 -24.77 -59.78
N PRO A 759 40.20 -25.74 -58.85
CA PRO A 759 39.21 -26.82 -58.60
C PRO A 759 38.45 -26.56 -57.24
N ASP A 760 37.72 -27.42 -56.53
CA ASP A 760 37.88 -28.86 -56.21
C ASP A 760 36.60 -29.51 -55.61
N LEU A 761 36.67 -30.83 -55.40
CA LEU A 761 35.60 -31.81 -55.17
C LEU A 761 35.32 -32.13 -53.67
N THR A 762 34.46 -33.14 -53.48
CA THR A 762 33.98 -33.77 -52.22
C THR A 762 32.83 -33.04 -51.51
N GLY A 763 31.75 -33.72 -51.10
CA GLY A 763 31.35 -35.11 -51.37
C GLY A 763 29.95 -35.44 -50.84
N GLU A 764 29.22 -36.23 -51.64
CA GLU A 764 28.10 -37.14 -51.30
C GLU A 764 26.90 -36.75 -50.37
N ARG A 765 25.71 -37.07 -50.92
CA ARG A 765 24.53 -37.74 -50.29
C ARG A 765 23.48 -36.96 -49.49
N SER A 766 22.29 -36.99 -50.10
CA SER A 766 20.98 -37.41 -49.55
C SER A 766 19.89 -36.35 -49.29
N THR A 767 18.94 -36.31 -50.25
CA THR A 767 17.47 -36.30 -50.07
C THR A 767 16.83 -35.47 -48.94
N GLY A 768 15.98 -34.48 -49.31
CA GLY A 768 14.89 -34.03 -48.43
C GLY A 768 14.37 -32.62 -48.71
N ARG A 769 13.12 -32.51 -49.19
CA ARG A 769 12.41 -31.27 -49.59
C ARG A 769 12.27 -30.16 -48.50
N PRO A 770 11.92 -28.91 -48.89
CA PRO A 770 12.24 -27.71 -48.12
C PRO A 770 11.09 -27.09 -47.31
N THR A 771 11.45 -26.32 -46.29
CA THR A 771 10.61 -25.29 -45.65
C THR A 771 11.19 -23.89 -45.89
N SER A 772 10.33 -22.92 -46.20
CA SER A 772 10.73 -21.56 -46.61
C SER A 772 11.27 -20.68 -45.47
N MET A 773 12.02 -19.65 -45.86
CA MET A 773 12.87 -18.80 -45.03
C MET A 773 12.11 -17.77 -44.18
N ILE A 774 12.60 -17.52 -42.95
CA ILE A 774 12.72 -16.15 -42.39
C ILE A 774 14.07 -16.03 -41.65
N ARG A 775 14.93 -15.13 -42.15
CA ARG A 775 16.13 -14.52 -41.53
C ARG A 775 16.13 -13.06 -42.01
N GLY A 776 16.60 -12.04 -41.31
CA GLY A 776 17.04 -11.84 -39.92
C GLY A 776 16.74 -10.35 -39.58
N SER A 777 17.37 -9.65 -38.64
CA SER A 777 18.35 -10.00 -37.61
C SER A 777 18.14 -9.06 -36.43
N LEU A 778 18.42 -9.52 -35.22
CA LEU A 778 18.78 -8.61 -34.13
C LEU A 778 20.18 -8.04 -34.44
N ASP A 779 20.34 -6.72 -34.32
CA ASP A 779 21.39 -6.09 -33.49
C ASP A 779 21.47 -4.58 -33.74
N THR A 780 20.82 -3.81 -32.87
CA THR A 780 21.24 -2.50 -32.35
C THR A 780 20.04 -1.84 -31.66
N TRP A 781 20.00 -1.82 -30.32
CA TRP A 781 19.30 -0.77 -29.53
C TRP A 781 19.78 -0.74 -28.07
N ARG A 782 21.11 -0.77 -27.89
CA ARG A 782 21.78 -0.28 -26.67
C ARG A 782 22.39 1.10 -26.95
N ARG A 783 21.57 2.16 -26.94
CA ARG A 783 21.97 3.56 -26.65
C ARG A 783 20.77 4.52 -26.70
N ARG A 784 20.80 5.51 -25.78
CA ARG A 784 20.03 6.78 -25.77
C ARG A 784 18.54 6.70 -25.39
N LEU A 785 18.31 6.36 -24.13
CA LEU A 785 17.57 7.29 -23.26
C LEU A 785 18.46 8.52 -23.01
N THR A 786 18.02 9.72 -23.40
CA THR A 786 18.34 11.06 -22.84
C THR A 786 17.66 12.12 -23.69
N GLY A 787 16.84 12.99 -23.12
CA GLY A 787 16.36 14.20 -23.80
C GLY A 787 17.12 15.45 -23.36
N GLN A 788 17.18 16.48 -24.20
CA GLN A 788 17.25 17.88 -23.74
C GLN A 788 16.95 18.92 -24.84
N ARG A 789 16.29 19.98 -24.37
CA ARG A 789 16.07 21.36 -24.85
C ARG A 789 16.86 21.89 -26.08
N GLY A 790 16.15 22.70 -26.89
CA GLY A 790 16.66 23.68 -27.86
C GLY A 790 15.62 24.81 -28.05
N ASN A 791 16.03 26.03 -28.44
CA ASN A 791 15.30 27.28 -28.12
C ASN A 791 15.10 28.25 -29.31
N SER A 792 13.96 28.95 -29.35
CA SER A 792 13.78 30.33 -29.91
C SER A 792 13.68 30.53 -31.47
N PRO A 793 13.28 31.72 -31.99
CA PRO A 793 11.92 31.91 -32.57
C PRO A 793 11.92 32.72 -33.92
N PRO A 794 11.05 33.73 -34.18
CA PRO A 794 9.77 33.60 -34.89
C PRO A 794 9.67 34.47 -36.18
N SER A 795 8.56 34.32 -36.92
CA SER A 795 8.10 35.31 -37.91
C SER A 795 6.59 35.46 -37.87
N ALA A 796 6.09 36.71 -37.84
CA ALA A 796 4.66 37.04 -37.80
C ALA A 796 4.26 37.87 -39.03
N SER A 797 3.00 37.73 -39.46
CA SER A 797 2.30 38.74 -40.26
C SER A 797 0.78 38.50 -40.24
N ASP A 798 0.09 39.32 -39.46
CA ASP A 798 -1.00 40.23 -39.89
C ASP A 798 -1.49 40.14 -41.35
N ALA A 799 -2.75 40.45 -41.69
CA ALA A 799 -3.94 40.75 -40.87
C ALA A 799 -5.21 40.82 -41.76
N SER A 800 -6.38 40.85 -41.11
CA SER A 800 -7.64 41.46 -41.57
C SER A 800 -8.35 40.95 -42.84
N GLY A 801 -9.62 40.59 -42.69
CA GLY A 801 -10.57 40.31 -43.77
C GLY A 801 -12.00 40.17 -43.22
N SER A 802 -12.77 41.25 -43.28
CA SER A 802 -14.11 41.39 -42.70
C SER A 802 -15.19 40.52 -43.37
N SER A 803 -16.19 40.06 -42.59
CA SER A 803 -17.49 39.66 -43.16
C SER A 803 -18.66 39.77 -42.17
N SER A 804 -19.76 40.37 -42.63
CA SER A 804 -21.13 40.31 -42.09
C SER A 804 -22.09 40.73 -43.24
N PRO A 805 -23.38 40.35 -43.23
CA PRO A 805 -23.86 38.96 -43.11
C PRO A 805 -24.95 38.64 -44.17
N ALA A 806 -25.11 37.37 -44.58
CA ALA A 806 -26.29 36.94 -45.33
C ALA A 806 -26.60 35.45 -45.14
N ASN A 807 -27.88 35.12 -45.01
CA ASN A 807 -28.41 33.76 -44.89
C ASN A 807 -28.18 32.93 -46.17
N GLN A 808 -27.94 31.63 -46.04
CA GLN A 808 -28.91 30.61 -46.46
C GLN A 808 -28.52 29.19 -46.05
N ASP A 809 -29.52 28.31 -46.02
CA ASP A 809 -29.42 26.89 -45.77
C ASP A 809 -28.33 26.19 -46.60
N ASN A 810 -27.66 25.21 -45.99
CA ASN A 810 -27.20 24.05 -46.74
C ASN A 810 -27.08 22.80 -45.87
N SER A 811 -27.63 21.69 -46.35
CA SER A 811 -27.42 20.37 -45.79
C SER A 811 -26.02 19.87 -46.15
N PRO A 812 -25.24 19.27 -45.23
CA PRO A 812 -24.01 18.57 -45.60
C PRO A 812 -24.34 17.20 -46.20
N ALA A 813 -23.68 16.88 -47.32
CA ALA A 813 -23.83 15.62 -48.02
C ALA A 813 -23.13 14.44 -47.31
N VAL A 814 -23.49 13.23 -47.75
CA VAL A 814 -22.86 11.95 -47.39
C VAL A 814 -21.35 12.00 -47.60
N SER A 815 -20.57 11.71 -46.54
CA SER A 815 -19.14 11.38 -46.66
C SER A 815 -18.94 9.86 -46.55
N ARG A 816 -18.08 9.32 -47.41
CA ARG A 816 -17.84 7.86 -47.54
C ARG A 816 -16.96 7.35 -46.40
N GLY A 817 -17.33 6.20 -45.83
CA GLY A 817 -16.56 5.56 -44.75
C GLY A 817 -15.11 5.26 -45.16
N ARG A 818 -14.17 5.62 -44.29
CA ARG A 818 -12.74 5.34 -44.41
C ARG A 818 -12.38 4.15 -43.52
N SER A 819 -11.66 3.18 -44.05
CA SER A 819 -11.22 1.99 -43.29
C SER A 819 -10.30 2.36 -42.12
N PRO A 820 -10.35 1.65 -40.97
CA PRO A 820 -9.54 1.98 -39.79
C PRO A 820 -8.03 1.83 -40.07
N GLN A 821 -7.24 2.77 -39.55
CA GLN A 821 -5.78 2.69 -39.47
C GLN A 821 -5.40 2.34 -38.02
N PRO A 822 -4.38 1.50 -37.79
CA PRO A 822 -3.92 1.15 -36.44
C PRO A 822 -3.07 2.28 -35.85
N GLY A 823 -3.71 3.24 -35.20
CA GLY A 823 -3.06 4.35 -34.50
C GLY A 823 -3.87 4.80 -33.28
N VAL A 824 -3.18 5.31 -32.26
CA VAL A 824 -3.83 5.87 -31.06
C VAL A 824 -4.57 7.15 -31.43
N THR A 825 -5.86 7.25 -31.06
CA THR A 825 -6.68 8.45 -31.27
C THR A 825 -6.04 9.66 -30.57
N PRO A 826 -5.71 10.76 -31.29
CA PRO A 826 -5.16 11.96 -30.67
C PRO A 826 -6.11 12.57 -29.65
N TRP A 827 -5.58 13.10 -28.54
CA TRP A 827 -6.39 13.75 -27.49
C TRP A 827 -7.29 14.87 -28.02
N SER A 828 -6.86 15.61 -29.05
CA SER A 828 -7.67 16.64 -29.69
C SER A 828 -8.97 16.12 -30.33
N ALA A 829 -9.00 14.86 -30.78
CA ALA A 829 -10.23 14.24 -31.29
C ALA A 829 -11.14 13.75 -30.16
N ILE A 830 -10.58 13.29 -29.04
CA ILE A 830 -11.33 12.92 -27.82
C ILE A 830 -11.99 14.17 -27.22
N ALA A 831 -11.22 15.24 -27.03
CA ALA A 831 -11.72 16.52 -26.53
C ALA A 831 -12.81 17.13 -27.45
N ALA A 832 -12.68 17.02 -28.78
CA ALA A 832 -13.71 17.47 -29.71
C ALA A 832 -15.03 16.68 -29.59
N ASN A 833 -14.96 15.37 -29.32
CA ASN A 833 -16.15 14.56 -29.05
C ASN A 833 -16.80 14.96 -27.72
N ILE A 834 -16.01 15.21 -26.67
CA ILE A 834 -16.49 15.67 -25.36
C ILE A 834 -17.17 17.04 -25.47
N ASP A 835 -16.53 17.99 -26.15
CA ASP A 835 -17.11 19.31 -26.46
C ASP A 835 -18.45 19.19 -27.19
N THR A 836 -18.57 18.22 -28.10
CA THR A 836 -19.81 17.94 -28.83
C THR A 836 -20.88 17.35 -27.92
N ALA A 837 -20.51 16.45 -27.01
CA ALA A 837 -21.40 15.84 -26.02
C ALA A 837 -21.99 16.87 -25.05
N VAL A 838 -21.16 17.80 -24.57
CA VAL A 838 -21.56 18.90 -23.68
C VAL A 838 -22.44 19.91 -24.42
N LYS A 839 -22.09 20.27 -25.67
CA LYS A 839 -22.90 21.18 -26.51
C LYS A 839 -24.22 20.56 -26.97
N ALA A 840 -24.34 19.24 -26.96
CA ALA A 840 -25.60 18.56 -27.27
C ALA A 840 -26.64 18.70 -26.13
N CYS A 841 -26.21 19.02 -24.90
CA CYS A 841 -27.09 19.18 -23.76
C CYS A 841 -28.12 20.30 -23.99
N ARG A 842 -29.40 20.02 -23.74
CA ARG A 842 -30.53 20.88 -24.11
C ARG A 842 -31.74 20.73 -23.20
N GLU A 843 -32.65 21.69 -23.29
CA GLU A 843 -33.90 21.74 -22.54
C GLU A 843 -34.93 20.69 -22.99
N GLU A 844 -35.60 20.02 -22.04
CA GLU A 844 -36.84 19.27 -22.31
C GLU A 844 -38.04 20.23 -22.23
N LYS A 845 -38.83 20.27 -23.31
CA LYS A 845 -39.91 21.25 -23.53
C LYS A 845 -41.31 20.66 -23.31
N LYS A 846 -41.41 19.52 -22.63
CA LYS A 846 -42.67 18.79 -22.41
C LYS A 846 -43.05 18.76 -20.94
N ASP A 847 -44.27 19.19 -20.64
CA ASP A 847 -44.81 19.22 -19.27
C ASP A 847 -45.16 17.81 -18.74
N LYS A 848 -45.27 16.81 -19.64
CA LYS A 848 -45.43 15.39 -19.32
C LYS A 848 -44.44 14.53 -20.09
N ILE A 849 -43.55 13.86 -19.38
CA ILE A 849 -42.48 13.03 -19.94
C ILE A 849 -42.83 11.56 -19.73
N HIS A 850 -42.95 10.81 -20.83
CA HIS A 850 -43.14 9.37 -20.80
C HIS A 850 -41.78 8.67 -21.04
N ASN A 851 -41.29 7.88 -20.07
CA ASN A 851 -40.12 7.04 -20.30
C ASN A 851 -40.43 5.92 -21.31
N ARG A 852 -39.56 5.75 -22.30
CA ARG A 852 -39.91 5.10 -23.58
C ARG A 852 -39.50 3.63 -23.54
N SER A 853 -40.48 2.75 -23.42
CA SER A 853 -40.31 1.29 -23.31
C SER A 853 -39.94 0.61 -24.65
N ARG A 854 -38.75 0.90 -25.21
CA ARG A 854 -38.16 0.09 -26.29
C ARG A 854 -36.65 0.32 -26.49
N MET A 855 -35.83 -0.43 -25.78
CA MET A 855 -34.61 -0.99 -26.38
C MET A 855 -34.84 -2.49 -26.62
N GLN A 856 -34.46 -2.96 -27.80
CA GLN A 856 -34.52 -4.37 -28.14
C GLN A 856 -33.27 -5.02 -27.54
N MET A 857 -33.44 -5.87 -26.52
CA MET A 857 -32.30 -6.48 -25.82
C MET A 857 -31.34 -7.16 -26.81
N VAL A 858 -30.08 -6.72 -26.79
CA VAL A 858 -28.95 -7.49 -27.27
C VAL A 858 -28.28 -8.06 -26.01
N LYS A 859 -28.26 -9.39 -25.94
CA LYS A 859 -28.06 -10.19 -24.72
C LYS A 859 -26.57 -10.30 -24.34
N GLU A 860 -25.86 -9.17 -24.23
CA GLU A 860 -24.38 -9.16 -24.14
C GLU A 860 -23.79 -7.93 -23.40
N ALA A 861 -24.63 -7.10 -22.76
CA ALA A 861 -24.20 -5.91 -22.02
C ALA A 861 -24.85 -5.83 -20.63
N LEU A 862 -24.44 -6.73 -19.75
CA LEU A 862 -24.58 -6.58 -18.30
C LEU A 862 -23.17 -6.60 -17.71
N ASN A 863 -22.73 -5.48 -17.15
CA ASN A 863 -21.79 -5.37 -16.04
C ASN A 863 -21.72 -3.91 -15.57
N GLU A 864 -22.10 -3.71 -14.31
CA GLU A 864 -21.79 -2.53 -13.48
C GLU A 864 -22.18 -1.17 -14.09
N GLY A 865 -23.46 -0.81 -13.95
CA GLY A 865 -23.99 0.53 -14.22
C GLY A 865 -25.22 0.81 -13.38
N TYR A 866 -25.10 1.69 -12.37
CA TYR A 866 -26.18 2.10 -11.46
C TYR A 866 -27.15 3.06 -12.17
N CYS A 867 -27.81 2.64 -13.26
CA CYS A 867 -28.96 3.31 -13.90
C CYS A 867 -29.50 2.48 -15.10
N ASP A 868 -29.98 1.26 -14.88
CA ASP A 868 -30.72 0.55 -15.94
C ASP A 868 -32.18 1.06 -16.02
N ILE A 869 -32.48 1.83 -17.07
CA ILE A 869 -33.81 2.37 -17.36
C ILE A 869 -34.77 1.28 -17.89
N SER A 870 -34.30 0.04 -18.10
CA SER A 870 -35.11 -1.06 -18.65
C SER A 870 -36.28 -1.50 -17.74
N GLY A 871 -36.23 -1.18 -16.44
CA GLY A 871 -37.13 -1.74 -15.43
C GLY A 871 -38.41 -0.95 -15.07
N ARG A 872 -38.50 0.37 -15.31
CA ARG A 872 -39.64 1.18 -14.80
C ARG A 872 -40.19 2.23 -15.79
N SER A 873 -41.39 1.97 -16.30
CA SER A 873 -42.21 2.95 -17.04
C SER A 873 -42.85 3.99 -16.11
N GLY A 874 -42.08 5.00 -15.71
CA GLY A 874 -42.59 6.18 -15.01
C GLY A 874 -43.01 7.31 -15.96
N THR A 875 -44.13 7.97 -15.66
CA THR A 875 -44.47 9.28 -16.23
C THR A 875 -44.02 10.37 -15.25
N LEU A 876 -43.20 11.31 -15.72
CA LEU A 876 -42.86 12.52 -14.95
C LEU A 876 -43.80 13.67 -15.33
N THR A 877 -44.32 14.37 -14.34
CA THR A 877 -45.16 15.57 -14.51
C THR A 877 -44.41 16.79 -14.00
N LEU A 878 -44.40 17.88 -14.78
CA LEU A 878 -43.82 19.16 -14.39
C LEU A 878 -44.61 19.76 -13.21
N LEU A 879 -43.92 20.12 -12.13
CA LEU A 879 -44.51 20.78 -10.96
C LEU A 879 -44.32 22.30 -10.97
N GLY A 880 -43.25 22.76 -11.62
CA GLY A 880 -42.92 24.18 -11.70
C GLY A 880 -41.45 24.38 -12.05
N GLU A 881 -41.01 25.62 -11.91
CA GLU A 881 -39.64 26.04 -12.19
C GLU A 881 -39.12 26.85 -11.00
N MET A 882 -37.88 26.58 -10.59
CA MET A 882 -37.18 27.42 -9.62
C MET A 882 -35.76 27.65 -10.09
N GLY A 883 -35.32 28.92 -10.09
CA GLY A 883 -33.96 29.26 -10.50
C GLY A 883 -33.59 28.82 -11.92
N ASN A 884 -34.54 28.88 -12.86
CA ASN A 884 -34.38 28.46 -14.26
C ASN A 884 -34.17 26.95 -14.46
N MET A 885 -34.39 26.14 -13.41
CA MET A 885 -34.41 24.68 -13.48
C MET A 885 -35.84 24.19 -13.25
N LYS A 886 -36.32 23.33 -14.14
CA LYS A 886 -37.65 22.71 -14.01
C LYS A 886 -37.60 21.58 -12.99
N VAL A 887 -38.66 21.47 -12.19
CA VAL A 887 -38.83 20.46 -11.15
C VAL A 887 -39.99 19.55 -11.53
N PHE A 888 -39.74 18.25 -11.58
CA PHE A 888 -40.71 17.23 -11.96
C PHE A 888 -41.00 16.28 -10.79
N ALA A 889 -42.16 15.63 -10.79
CA ALA A 889 -42.45 14.49 -9.93
C ALA A 889 -42.83 13.27 -10.74
N ALA A 890 -42.39 12.11 -10.26
CA ALA A 890 -42.85 10.81 -10.71
C ALA A 890 -44.25 10.50 -10.17
N GLN A 891 -44.94 9.59 -10.85
CA GLN A 891 -46.34 9.22 -10.59
C GLN A 891 -46.57 8.53 -9.22
N ASP A 892 -45.49 8.07 -8.57
CA ASP A 892 -45.46 7.47 -7.25
C ASP A 892 -45.37 8.49 -6.10
N VAL A 893 -45.34 9.80 -6.40
CA VAL A 893 -45.25 10.88 -5.42
C VAL A 893 -46.65 11.35 -4.97
N PRO A 894 -47.08 11.07 -3.73
CA PRO A 894 -48.36 11.56 -3.22
C PRO A 894 -48.32 13.09 -3.04
N ASN A 895 -49.45 13.76 -3.32
CA ASN A 895 -49.59 15.23 -3.21
C ASN A 895 -48.49 16.02 -3.94
N ALA A 896 -48.12 15.60 -5.15
CA ALA A 896 -46.99 16.15 -5.90
C ALA A 896 -47.03 17.70 -6.06
N GLU A 897 -48.21 18.31 -6.15
CA GLU A 897 -48.40 19.78 -6.19
C GLU A 897 -47.82 20.49 -4.95
N SER A 898 -47.78 19.82 -3.80
CA SER A 898 -47.22 20.35 -2.54
C SER A 898 -45.69 20.25 -2.46
N VAL A 899 -45.02 19.56 -3.37
CA VAL A 899 -43.54 19.39 -3.35
C VAL A 899 -42.83 20.74 -3.46
N MET A 900 -43.30 21.63 -4.35
CA MET A 900 -42.69 22.94 -4.58
C MET A 900 -42.76 23.87 -3.36
N THR A 901 -43.73 23.66 -2.46
CA THR A 901 -43.86 24.44 -1.21
C THR A 901 -43.17 23.74 -0.04
N THR A 902 -43.38 22.43 0.13
CA THR A 902 -42.84 21.65 1.26
C THR A 902 -41.33 21.41 1.17
N LYS A 903 -40.77 21.21 -0.03
CA LYS A 903 -39.34 20.92 -0.25
C LYS A 903 -38.54 22.11 -0.77
N LYS A 904 -39.13 23.30 -0.82
CA LYS A 904 -38.56 24.54 -1.38
C LYS A 904 -37.10 24.76 -0.98
N GLU A 905 -36.79 24.65 0.31
CA GLU A 905 -35.45 24.93 0.85
C GLU A 905 -34.40 23.91 0.40
N SER A 906 -34.76 22.63 0.28
CA SER A 906 -33.83 21.61 -0.23
C SER A 906 -33.64 21.74 -1.74
N ILE A 907 -34.70 21.98 -2.50
CA ILE A 907 -34.59 22.25 -3.94
C ILE A 907 -33.69 23.48 -4.19
N ALA A 908 -33.79 24.53 -3.36
CA ALA A 908 -32.93 25.71 -3.46
C ALA A 908 -31.44 25.39 -3.19
N ARG A 909 -31.14 24.59 -2.17
CA ARG A 909 -29.78 24.07 -1.91
C ARG A 909 -29.27 23.19 -3.04
N PHE A 910 -30.12 22.33 -3.60
CA PHE A 910 -29.73 21.46 -4.71
C PHE A 910 -29.42 22.26 -5.98
N ILE A 911 -30.24 23.26 -6.31
CA ILE A 911 -30.00 24.20 -7.42
C ILE A 911 -28.68 24.96 -7.21
N HIS A 912 -28.34 25.36 -5.98
CA HIS A 912 -27.05 25.99 -5.69
C HIS A 912 -25.87 25.06 -6.03
N VAL A 913 -25.94 23.79 -5.62
CA VAL A 913 -24.91 22.78 -5.92
C VAL A 913 -24.83 22.49 -7.42
N ALA A 914 -25.96 22.23 -8.06
CA ALA A 914 -26.05 21.89 -9.48
C ALA A 914 -25.52 23.02 -10.39
N ARG A 915 -25.90 24.28 -10.12
CA ARG A 915 -25.45 25.44 -10.91
C ARG A 915 -23.94 25.64 -10.92
N ALA A 916 -23.26 25.42 -9.79
CA ALA A 916 -21.81 25.55 -9.73
C ALA A 916 -21.12 24.49 -10.62
N LEU A 917 -21.63 23.25 -10.60
CA LEU A 917 -21.14 22.16 -11.45
C LEU A 917 -21.50 22.35 -12.92
N MET A 918 -22.67 22.92 -13.23
CA MET A 918 -23.01 23.35 -14.59
C MET A 918 -22.02 24.41 -15.10
N GLY A 919 -21.54 25.31 -14.24
CA GLY A 919 -20.47 26.24 -14.54
C GLY A 919 -19.12 25.56 -14.81
N VAL A 920 -18.78 24.51 -14.07
CA VAL A 920 -17.57 23.68 -14.31
C VAL A 920 -17.61 23.02 -15.68
N TYR A 921 -18.74 22.40 -16.06
CA TYR A 921 -18.89 21.72 -17.35
C TYR A 921 -19.22 22.66 -18.53
N GLY A 922 -19.67 23.89 -18.28
CA GLY A 922 -20.17 24.79 -19.32
C GLY A 922 -21.55 24.40 -19.87
N LEU A 923 -22.38 23.75 -19.06
CA LEU A 923 -23.72 23.27 -19.46
C LEU A 923 -24.71 24.43 -19.64
N PRO A 924 -25.60 24.39 -20.65
CA PRO A 924 -26.68 25.38 -20.79
C PRO A 924 -27.59 25.39 -19.55
N PRO A 925 -27.98 26.56 -19.01
CA PRO A 925 -28.79 26.66 -17.78
C PRO A 925 -30.12 25.88 -17.78
N THR A 926 -30.70 25.64 -18.95
CA THR A 926 -31.97 24.93 -19.12
C THR A 926 -31.82 23.43 -19.42
N SER A 927 -30.58 22.91 -19.49
CA SER A 927 -30.31 21.51 -19.83
C SER A 927 -30.37 20.53 -18.65
N VAL A 928 -30.36 21.04 -17.42
CA VAL A 928 -30.41 20.24 -16.19
C VAL A 928 -31.73 20.51 -15.45
N HIS A 929 -32.39 19.43 -15.06
CA HIS A 929 -33.69 19.41 -14.42
C HIS A 929 -33.59 18.64 -13.09
N ILE A 930 -34.48 18.95 -12.15
CA ILE A 930 -34.61 18.18 -10.91
C ILE A 930 -35.88 17.33 -11.00
N TYR A 931 -35.85 16.10 -10.51
CA TYR A 931 -37.06 15.31 -10.32
C TYR A 931 -37.10 14.67 -8.93
N VAL A 932 -38.29 14.24 -8.49
CA VAL A 932 -38.49 13.50 -7.25
C VAL A 932 -39.35 12.26 -7.50
N ASP A 933 -39.02 11.17 -6.81
CA ASP A 933 -39.75 9.90 -6.74
C ASP A 933 -39.87 9.45 -5.28
N THR A 934 -40.59 8.35 -5.01
CA THR A 934 -40.67 7.77 -3.65
C THR A 934 -39.86 6.49 -3.49
N ALA A 935 -39.65 5.71 -4.56
CA ALA A 935 -39.03 4.38 -4.45
C ALA A 935 -38.08 3.96 -5.60
N GLY A 936 -37.59 4.88 -6.44
CA GLY A 936 -36.67 4.54 -7.54
C GLY A 936 -35.21 4.31 -7.12
N GLU A 937 -34.44 3.66 -7.99
CA GLU A 937 -33.00 3.38 -7.79
C GLU A 937 -32.10 4.32 -8.60
N VAL A 938 -32.71 5.23 -9.37
CA VAL A 938 -32.06 6.11 -10.34
C VAL A 938 -31.62 7.42 -9.67
N ILE A 939 -30.30 7.64 -9.58
CA ILE A 939 -29.70 8.85 -8.99
C ILE A 939 -29.85 10.05 -9.93
N ALA A 940 -29.58 9.82 -11.22
CA ALA A 940 -29.79 10.75 -12.32
C ALA A 940 -30.10 9.97 -13.60
N PHE A 941 -30.58 10.65 -14.65
CA PHE A 941 -30.64 10.06 -15.98
C PHE A 941 -30.57 11.13 -17.08
N ASN A 942 -29.92 10.79 -18.19
CA ASN A 942 -29.98 11.54 -19.44
C ASN A 942 -31.15 11.04 -20.29
N ARG A 943 -31.98 11.99 -20.73
CA ARG A 943 -33.00 11.75 -21.73
C ARG A 943 -32.86 12.76 -22.86
N ASN A 944 -32.49 12.28 -24.06
CA ASN A 944 -32.46 13.10 -25.27
C ASN A 944 -31.53 14.33 -25.15
N ALA A 945 -30.44 14.20 -24.39
CA ALA A 945 -29.51 15.24 -23.97
C ALA A 945 -30.09 16.27 -22.97
N SER A 946 -31.17 15.94 -22.27
CA SER A 946 -31.66 16.66 -21.09
C SER A 946 -31.34 15.84 -19.84
N LEU A 947 -30.66 16.44 -18.86
CA LEU A 947 -30.16 15.73 -17.67
C LEU A 947 -31.15 15.91 -16.51
N PHE A 948 -31.51 14.83 -15.83
CA PHE A 948 -32.46 14.84 -14.70
C PHE A 948 -31.78 14.32 -13.44
N LEU A 949 -31.74 15.15 -12.39
CA LEU A 949 -31.11 14.81 -11.11
C LEU A 949 -32.17 14.53 -10.03
N ASN A 950 -32.02 13.46 -9.25
CA ASN A 950 -33.03 13.06 -8.26
C ASN A 950 -32.86 13.79 -6.91
N LEU A 951 -33.87 14.58 -6.54
CA LEU A 951 -33.94 15.33 -5.29
C LEU A 951 -33.87 14.44 -4.04
N ARG A 952 -34.47 13.25 -4.06
CA ARG A 952 -34.51 12.35 -2.89
C ARG A 952 -33.11 11.86 -2.52
N PHE A 953 -32.27 11.59 -3.51
CA PHE A 953 -30.87 11.22 -3.27
C PHE A 953 -30.04 12.42 -2.79
N PHE A 954 -30.31 13.64 -3.28
CA PHE A 954 -29.69 14.85 -2.72
C PHE A 954 -30.08 15.07 -1.25
N GLU A 955 -31.38 14.98 -0.93
CA GLU A 955 -31.91 15.08 0.44
C GLU A 955 -31.28 14.06 1.38
N GLN A 956 -31.17 12.79 0.95
CA GLN A 956 -30.67 11.71 1.80
C GLN A 956 -29.15 11.72 2.01
N TRP A 957 -28.38 12.24 1.05
CA TRP A 957 -26.91 12.16 1.07
C TRP A 957 -26.20 13.48 1.40
N HIS A 958 -26.77 14.62 1.00
CA HIS A 958 -26.02 15.88 0.90
C HIS A 958 -26.74 17.10 1.49
N ASP A 959 -28.07 17.11 1.59
CA ASP A 959 -28.82 18.32 2.01
C ASP A 959 -28.47 18.82 3.41
N ASP A 960 -28.29 17.90 4.37
CA ASP A 960 -27.87 18.21 5.74
C ASP A 960 -26.45 18.81 5.79
N GLU A 961 -25.52 18.31 5.00
CA GLU A 961 -24.14 18.82 4.91
C GLU A 961 -24.10 20.19 4.23
N VAL A 962 -24.81 20.35 3.10
CA VAL A 962 -24.95 21.61 2.36
C VAL A 962 -25.64 22.68 3.22
N ARG A 963 -26.65 22.32 4.02
CA ARG A 963 -27.30 23.22 5.00
C ARG A 963 -26.32 23.71 6.07
N ASN A 964 -25.33 22.90 6.43
CA ASN A 964 -24.27 23.23 7.37
C ASN A 964 -23.03 23.89 6.70
N GLY A 965 -23.13 24.28 5.41
CA GLY A 965 -22.05 24.93 4.66
C GLY A 965 -20.97 23.99 4.12
N GLN A 966 -21.12 22.67 4.28
CA GLN A 966 -20.13 21.67 3.85
C GLN A 966 -20.40 21.21 2.42
N LEU A 967 -19.93 21.99 1.44
CA LEU A 967 -20.26 21.80 0.01
C LEU A 967 -19.42 20.73 -0.70
N SER A 968 -18.23 20.40 -0.19
CA SER A 968 -17.21 19.63 -0.94
C SER A 968 -17.66 18.22 -1.32
N LYS A 969 -18.34 17.49 -0.44
CA LYS A 969 -18.87 16.14 -0.73
C LYS A 969 -19.98 16.15 -1.77
N ALA A 970 -20.90 17.12 -1.66
CA ALA A 970 -21.97 17.32 -2.62
C ALA A 970 -21.40 17.64 -4.02
N TYR A 971 -20.42 18.55 -4.09
CA TYR A 971 -19.72 18.85 -5.33
C TYR A 971 -19.01 17.63 -5.93
N ILE A 972 -18.27 16.85 -5.14
CA ILE A 972 -17.58 15.64 -5.63
C ILE A 972 -18.59 14.62 -6.17
N SER A 973 -19.65 14.32 -5.41
CA SER A 973 -20.65 13.33 -5.82
C SER A 973 -21.34 13.73 -7.12
N TRP A 974 -21.91 14.94 -7.19
CA TRP A 974 -22.69 15.38 -8.34
C TRP A 974 -21.83 15.76 -9.56
N TYR A 975 -20.54 16.04 -9.37
CA TYR A 975 -19.58 16.18 -10.46
C TYR A 975 -19.49 14.88 -11.27
N PHE A 976 -19.19 13.75 -10.62
CA PHE A 976 -19.13 12.45 -11.30
C PHE A 976 -20.49 12.04 -11.88
N THR A 977 -21.59 12.27 -11.16
CA THR A 977 -22.94 12.01 -11.70
C THR A 977 -23.20 12.78 -13.00
N LEU A 978 -22.84 14.07 -13.08
CA LEU A 978 -23.02 14.85 -14.32
C LEU A 978 -22.11 14.36 -15.45
N ALA A 979 -20.85 13.99 -15.19
CA ALA A 979 -19.99 13.40 -16.21
C ALA A 979 -20.55 12.09 -16.78
N HIS A 980 -21.10 11.22 -15.92
CA HIS A 980 -21.75 9.97 -16.32
C HIS A 980 -22.93 10.24 -17.26
N GLU A 981 -23.83 11.15 -16.86
CA GLU A 981 -24.99 11.48 -17.71
C GLU A 981 -24.61 12.21 -19.00
N ILE A 982 -23.50 12.97 -19.04
CA ILE A 982 -22.99 13.58 -20.28
C ILE A 982 -22.40 12.50 -21.21
N ALA A 983 -21.75 11.46 -20.68
CA ALA A 983 -21.20 10.36 -21.49
C ALA A 983 -22.29 9.62 -22.29
N HIS A 984 -23.51 9.55 -21.75
CA HIS A 984 -24.68 9.02 -22.47
C HIS A 984 -25.11 9.80 -23.74
N ASN A 985 -24.58 11.02 -23.97
CA ASN A 985 -24.72 11.70 -25.27
C ASN A 985 -23.83 11.11 -26.37
N LEU A 986 -22.78 10.35 -26.00
CA LEU A 986 -21.86 9.69 -26.92
C LEU A 986 -22.13 8.19 -27.02
N VAL A 987 -22.31 7.51 -25.89
CA VAL A 987 -22.47 6.05 -25.81
C VAL A 987 -23.64 5.71 -24.89
N GLN A 988 -24.69 5.08 -25.43
CA GLN A 988 -25.84 4.66 -24.62
C GLN A 988 -25.61 3.43 -23.73
N PRO A 989 -25.01 2.31 -24.20
CA PRO A 989 -24.78 1.15 -23.34
C PRO A 989 -23.61 1.36 -22.37
N HIS A 990 -23.73 0.89 -21.14
CA HIS A 990 -22.63 0.81 -20.16
C HIS A 990 -21.60 -0.26 -20.59
N ASN A 991 -20.75 0.09 -21.55
CA ASN A 991 -19.65 -0.73 -22.03
C ASN A 991 -18.30 -0.02 -21.80
N SER A 992 -17.19 -0.64 -22.19
CA SER A 992 -15.85 -0.04 -22.04
C SER A 992 -15.66 1.28 -22.81
N GLU A 993 -16.50 1.60 -23.79
CA GLU A 993 -16.48 2.87 -24.53
C GLU A 993 -17.19 3.97 -23.73
N HIS A 994 -18.29 3.65 -23.05
CA HIS A 994 -18.94 4.54 -22.08
C HIS A 994 -17.97 4.92 -20.96
N GLU A 995 -17.34 3.94 -20.31
CA GLU A 995 -16.38 4.18 -19.21
C GLU A 995 -15.15 4.99 -19.66
N PHE A 996 -14.69 4.78 -20.88
CA PHE A 996 -13.63 5.58 -21.49
C PHE A 996 -14.04 7.05 -21.65
N TYR A 997 -15.25 7.32 -22.17
CA TYR A 997 -15.73 8.69 -22.34
C TYR A 997 -16.09 9.36 -21.00
N PHE A 998 -16.71 8.65 -20.06
CA PHE A 998 -16.96 9.11 -18.69
C PHE A 998 -15.66 9.56 -18.01
N SER A 999 -14.63 8.69 -18.02
CA SER A 999 -13.31 9.01 -17.47
C SER A 999 -12.68 10.21 -18.17
N SER A 1000 -12.74 10.27 -19.50
CA SER A 1000 -12.16 11.36 -20.28
C SER A 1000 -12.87 12.71 -20.04
N ILE A 1001 -14.19 12.70 -19.82
CA ILE A 1001 -14.97 13.90 -19.42
C ILE A 1001 -14.51 14.38 -18.05
N CYS A 1002 -14.34 13.48 -17.08
CA CYS A 1002 -13.78 13.83 -15.77
C CYS A 1002 -12.37 14.45 -15.92
N GLU A 1003 -11.46 13.78 -16.63
CA GLU A 1003 -10.10 14.30 -16.85
C GLU A 1003 -10.07 15.69 -17.50
N GLN A 1004 -10.91 15.94 -18.52
CA GLN A 1004 -10.98 17.24 -19.20
C GLN A 1004 -11.45 18.38 -18.28
N TYR A 1005 -12.42 18.13 -17.39
CA TYR A 1005 -13.01 19.16 -16.53
C TYR A 1005 -12.44 19.22 -15.10
N LEU A 1006 -11.56 18.29 -14.74
CA LEU A 1006 -10.93 18.22 -13.40
C LEU A 1006 -10.19 19.52 -12.99
N PRO A 1007 -9.51 20.28 -13.87
CA PRO A 1007 -8.88 21.55 -13.47
C PRO A 1007 -9.91 22.61 -13.02
N SER A 1008 -10.99 22.78 -13.77
CA SER A 1008 -12.09 23.69 -13.43
C SER A 1008 -12.80 23.26 -12.14
N PHE A 1009 -12.98 21.95 -11.97
CA PHE A 1009 -13.57 21.38 -10.75
C PHE A 1009 -12.67 21.58 -9.51
N SER A 1010 -11.36 21.40 -9.66
CA SER A 1010 -10.39 21.64 -8.59
C SER A 1010 -10.39 23.10 -8.13
N HIS A 1011 -10.56 24.04 -9.06
CA HIS A 1011 -10.74 25.46 -8.71
C HIS A 1011 -12.06 25.70 -7.96
N LEU A 1012 -13.16 25.04 -8.31
CA LEU A 1012 -14.41 25.15 -7.54
C LEU A 1012 -14.24 24.64 -6.10
N LEU A 1013 -13.63 23.45 -5.92
CA LEU A 1013 -13.38 22.89 -4.58
C LEU A 1013 -12.47 23.80 -3.73
N ALA A 1014 -11.47 24.44 -4.35
CA ALA A 1014 -10.58 25.39 -3.67
C ALA A 1014 -11.28 26.70 -3.24
N THR A 1015 -12.48 27.00 -3.72
CA THR A 1015 -13.29 28.16 -3.27
C THR A 1015 -14.25 27.86 -2.13
N VAL A 1016 -14.37 26.59 -1.72
CA VAL A 1016 -15.26 26.13 -0.64
C VAL A 1016 -14.56 25.27 0.42
N SER A 1017 -13.23 25.23 0.37
CA SER A 1017 -12.34 24.64 1.38
C SER A 1017 -11.65 25.76 2.16
#